data_AF-A0A2K1KH15-F1
#
_entry.id   AF-A0A2K1KH15-F1
#
_cell.length_a   1.000
_cell.length_b   1.000
_cell.length_c   1.000
_cell.angle_alpha   90.00
_cell.angle_beta   90.00
_cell.angle_gamma   90.00
#
_symmetry.space_group_name_H-M   'P 1'
#
loop_
_entity.id
_entity.type
_entity.pdbx_description
1 polymer ?
#
loop_
_entity_poly.entity_id
_entity_poly.type
_entity_poly.pdbx_seq_one_letter_code
_entity_poly.pdbx_strand_id
1 'polypeptide(L)'
;MMCARMFVRASDIPGSTGVQQICYNSLSSLRSFHGISTHRFSRLIETGNITSSISVKHTAGSNQAPLLAKVVGSAGTESLVGNGVDVEDFDVDSLSLNQVSSQKNGSTSAQNGDLILAAVDMGTNSFHMVVVRADKQGRFQLMDTEKEDVRLGSGSSDLSVITPDAEIRALAALKRFKTLAQIRKAEMRVVATSAVREARNRRTFVQRVRDAVGLDVEVLSGTEEACLIYQGVLQALPVFEKTVLVVDIGGGSTEFVLGNRGKPTYATSLKLGHIRLSQQFLSDGPNKKEELKKEQVEELRRHIRVILADSGVIDQVQANEFEVAIGSSGTIESIEQMIHYTVTTTSAPQVVDGQQNKGSLRDREFTADELNQAVKKICKVKTVEQRAKIPGLPEKRADVIVAGAVLLEEIFLALGITKMKVSPYALREGVVVDTLAETLANYKPGVNIRKTSILNLALKFKTDQRMESAQHSAGLAKEILSGLQTCRTGTNECVSDVALLLNDGDADLLEAATSLHYVGMFINHKSYHKHSYYLIKNNEHLLGYSPLEIEILALLARYHRKKVPSQKDEDFAKLPEEVQKKVRAMCAVMRVAVALDRCDSSAIDDVHVFQQTESILLAVVPAIDPTTGKARDVSLEVWAAQHELPYFEKIFKRRSSIIVADEHDLEALDTDAPSVSLSS
;
A
#
# COMPACT_ATOMS: atom_id res chain seq x y z
N MET A 1 -30.65 7.97 -11.42
CA MET A 1 -32.10 8.24 -11.19
C MET A 1 -32.39 9.71 -10.89
N MET A 2 -31.70 10.35 -9.93
CA MET A 2 -31.99 11.74 -9.54
C MET A 2 -31.85 12.75 -10.69
N CYS A 3 -30.76 12.68 -11.48
CA CYS A 3 -30.56 13.54 -12.65
C CYS A 3 -31.64 13.37 -13.74
N ALA A 4 -32.17 12.16 -13.93
CA ALA A 4 -33.24 11.92 -14.90
C ALA A 4 -34.56 12.60 -14.48
N ARG A 5 -34.86 12.66 -13.17
CA ARG A 5 -36.01 13.41 -12.65
C ARG A 5 -35.85 14.92 -12.79
N MET A 6 -34.61 15.44 -12.78
CA MET A 6 -34.34 16.86 -13.04
C MET A 6 -34.43 17.20 -14.54
N PHE A 7 -33.94 16.33 -15.43
CA PHE A 7 -34.02 16.54 -16.88
C PHE A 7 -35.47 16.64 -17.38
N VAL A 8 -36.36 15.74 -16.94
CA VAL A 8 -37.79 15.77 -17.28
C VAL A 8 -38.44 17.07 -16.78
N ARG A 9 -38.19 17.49 -15.53
CA ARG A 9 -38.71 18.77 -15.00
C ARG A 9 -38.17 20.02 -15.71
N ALA A 10 -36.99 19.92 -16.31
CA ALA A 10 -36.41 20.99 -17.14
C ALA A 10 -36.90 20.95 -18.61
N SER A 11 -37.71 19.97 -19.00
CA SER A 11 -38.32 19.91 -20.35
C SER A 11 -39.57 20.77 -20.46
N ASP A 12 -40.28 20.98 -19.34
CA ASP A 12 -41.57 21.69 -19.28
C ASP A 12 -41.45 23.23 -19.12
N ILE A 13 -40.22 23.78 -19.14
CA ILE A 13 -39.96 25.21 -18.88
C ILE A 13 -39.41 25.88 -20.14
N PRO A 14 -40.16 26.80 -20.79
CA PRO A 14 -39.67 27.55 -21.95
C PRO A 14 -38.43 28.37 -21.62
N GLY A 15 -37.36 28.21 -22.42
CA GLY A 15 -36.11 28.99 -22.30
C GLY A 15 -34.97 28.36 -21.49
N SER A 16 -35.12 27.11 -21.00
CA SER A 16 -34.17 26.46 -20.09
C SER A 16 -32.99 25.70 -20.76
N THR A 17 -32.55 26.11 -21.95
CA THR A 17 -31.52 25.41 -22.77
C THR A 17 -30.20 25.16 -22.02
N GLY A 18 -29.73 26.11 -21.21
CA GLY A 18 -28.49 25.94 -20.43
C GLY A 18 -28.57 24.82 -19.38
N VAL A 19 -29.72 24.65 -18.72
CA VAL A 19 -29.91 23.59 -17.69
C VAL A 19 -29.99 22.21 -18.34
N GLN A 20 -30.64 22.13 -19.50
CA GLN A 20 -30.72 20.89 -20.29
C GLN A 20 -29.32 20.43 -20.74
N GLN A 21 -28.45 21.35 -21.20
CA GLN A 21 -27.08 21.02 -21.60
C GLN A 21 -26.22 20.51 -20.43
N ILE A 22 -26.31 21.15 -19.25
CA ILE A 22 -25.58 20.73 -18.05
C ILE A 22 -26.00 19.31 -17.61
N CYS A 23 -27.31 19.03 -17.60
CA CYS A 23 -27.82 17.69 -17.27
C CYS A 23 -27.48 16.64 -18.35
N TYR A 24 -27.45 17.02 -19.64
CA TYR A 24 -27.03 16.13 -20.73
C TYR A 24 -25.54 15.74 -20.62
N ASN A 25 -24.65 16.73 -20.42
CA ASN A 25 -23.22 16.49 -20.22
C ASN A 25 -22.96 15.64 -18.96
N SER A 26 -23.70 15.89 -17.86
CA SER A 26 -23.62 15.06 -16.65
C SER A 26 -24.06 13.61 -16.86
N LEU A 27 -25.00 13.37 -17.80
CA LEU A 27 -25.48 12.04 -18.17
C LEU A 27 -24.55 11.33 -19.17
N SER A 28 -23.84 12.06 -20.04
CA SER A 28 -22.83 11.45 -20.92
C SER A 28 -21.59 11.01 -20.15
N SER A 29 -21.11 11.79 -19.17
CA SER A 29 -20.03 11.39 -18.25
C SER A 29 -20.38 10.18 -17.37
N LEU A 30 -21.67 9.86 -17.20
CA LEU A 30 -22.11 8.63 -16.52
C LEU A 30 -22.15 7.41 -17.45
N ARG A 31 -22.19 7.60 -18.78
CA ARG A 31 -22.11 6.48 -19.75
C ARG A 31 -20.70 5.93 -19.86
N SER A 32 -19.68 6.81 -19.87
CA SER A 32 -18.27 6.41 -19.93
C SER A 32 -17.79 5.68 -18.68
N PHE A 33 -18.46 5.82 -17.53
CA PHE A 33 -17.98 5.25 -16.26
C PHE A 33 -18.46 3.81 -15.96
N HIS A 34 -19.51 3.28 -16.61
CA HIS A 34 -20.21 2.07 -16.15
C HIS A 34 -20.63 1.03 -17.22
N GLY A 35 -20.27 1.21 -18.50
CA GLY A 35 -20.35 0.12 -19.51
C GLY A 35 -21.74 -0.53 -19.70
N ILE A 36 -22.84 0.22 -19.53
CA ILE A 36 -24.19 -0.35 -19.53
C ILE A 36 -24.69 -0.58 -20.97
N SER A 37 -25.03 -1.84 -21.28
CA SER A 37 -25.61 -2.26 -22.57
C SER A 37 -26.86 -1.44 -22.96
N THR A 38 -26.88 -1.02 -24.22
CA THR A 38 -27.84 -0.06 -24.81
C THR A 38 -29.30 -0.51 -24.79
N HIS A 39 -29.61 -1.79 -24.62
CA HIS A 39 -30.98 -2.30 -24.80
C HIS A 39 -31.94 -2.11 -23.60
N ARG A 40 -31.45 -1.86 -22.38
CA ARG A 40 -32.33 -1.72 -21.19
C ARG A 40 -32.80 -0.29 -20.91
N PHE A 41 -32.10 0.73 -21.38
CA PHE A 41 -32.41 2.12 -21.01
C PHE A 41 -33.57 2.70 -21.84
N SER A 42 -33.68 2.34 -23.12
CA SER A 42 -34.69 2.88 -24.05
C SER A 42 -36.12 2.55 -23.63
N ARG A 43 -36.39 1.30 -23.21
CA ARG A 43 -37.73 0.85 -22.77
C ARG A 43 -38.27 1.57 -21.53
N LEU A 44 -37.39 2.18 -20.73
CA LEU A 44 -37.76 2.88 -19.49
C LEU A 44 -38.24 4.33 -19.75
N ILE A 45 -37.98 4.86 -20.95
CA ILE A 45 -38.46 6.19 -21.37
C ILE A 45 -39.79 6.06 -22.14
N GLU A 46 -39.98 4.99 -22.92
CA GLU A 46 -41.18 4.80 -23.76
C GLU A 46 -42.45 4.35 -22.99
N THR A 47 -42.33 3.81 -21.77
CA THR A 47 -43.45 3.08 -21.12
C THR A 47 -44.17 3.84 -19.99
N GLY A 48 -43.80 5.09 -19.71
CA GLY A 48 -44.65 6.09 -19.04
C GLY A 48 -45.22 5.78 -17.65
N ASN A 49 -44.79 4.72 -16.96
CA ASN A 49 -45.43 4.22 -15.73
C ASN A 49 -44.53 4.30 -14.49
N ILE A 50 -44.77 5.31 -13.65
CA ILE A 50 -44.43 5.29 -12.22
C ILE A 50 -45.65 5.77 -11.44
N THR A 51 -46.54 4.83 -11.09
CA THR A 51 -47.67 5.07 -10.18
C THR A 51 -47.23 4.98 -8.72
N SER A 52 -47.89 5.79 -7.88
CA SER A 52 -47.59 5.96 -6.46
C SER A 52 -48.27 4.95 -5.55
N SER A 53 -47.55 4.38 -4.57
CA SER A 53 -48.16 3.89 -3.30
C SER A 53 -47.12 3.48 -2.23
N ILE A 54 -47.03 4.25 -1.14
CA ILE A 54 -46.71 3.74 0.20
C ILE A 54 -47.61 4.50 1.19
N SER A 55 -48.32 3.78 2.06
CA SER A 55 -49.27 4.37 3.02
C SER A 55 -48.61 4.63 4.38
N VAL A 56 -49.05 5.71 5.04
CA VAL A 56 -48.76 5.97 6.46
C VAL A 56 -50.05 5.73 7.25
N LYS A 57 -50.02 4.83 8.23
CA LYS A 57 -51.13 4.61 9.16
C LYS A 57 -51.07 5.61 10.31
N HIS A 58 -52.15 6.35 10.52
CA HIS A 58 -52.42 7.04 11.78
C HIS A 58 -53.01 6.07 12.82
N THR A 59 -52.62 6.25 14.08
CA THR A 59 -53.41 5.86 15.26
C THR A 59 -53.44 7.04 16.22
N ALA A 60 -54.61 7.27 16.83
CA ALA A 60 -54.86 8.37 17.76
C ALA A 60 -55.58 7.87 19.02
N GLY A 61 -55.41 8.59 20.13
CA GLY A 61 -56.02 8.32 21.44
C GLY A 61 -55.14 8.95 22.54
N SER A 62 -55.37 10.20 22.95
CA SER A 62 -56.45 10.73 23.80
C SER A 62 -56.09 10.75 25.29
N ASN A 63 -55.78 11.92 25.87
CA ASN A 63 -56.71 12.68 26.74
C ASN A 63 -56.07 13.79 27.61
N GLN A 64 -56.90 14.80 27.90
CA GLN A 64 -56.88 15.71 29.07
C GLN A 64 -55.78 16.80 29.23
N ALA A 65 -56.16 18.00 28.76
CA ALA A 65 -56.45 19.21 29.57
C ALA A 65 -55.33 20.01 30.29
N PRO A 66 -55.50 21.34 30.50
CA PRO A 66 -54.37 22.28 30.62
C PRO A 66 -54.31 23.04 31.97
N LEU A 67 -53.22 23.80 32.21
CA LEU A 67 -53.19 24.89 33.19
C LEU A 67 -52.17 25.99 32.85
N LEU A 68 -52.58 27.23 33.13
CA LEU A 68 -51.86 28.50 32.98
C LEU A 68 -51.17 28.92 34.30
N ALA A 69 -50.45 30.05 34.26
CA ALA A 69 -49.95 30.88 35.40
C ALA A 69 -48.56 30.52 35.98
N LYS A 70 -47.72 31.43 36.53
CA LYS A 70 -47.58 32.92 36.55
C LYS A 70 -46.36 33.28 37.46
N VAL A 71 -45.89 34.56 37.49
CA VAL A 71 -44.96 35.17 38.50
C VAL A 71 -43.46 34.76 38.32
N VAL A 72 -42.44 35.61 38.05
CA VAL A 72 -41.95 36.95 38.53
C VAL A 72 -41.11 36.90 39.83
N GLY A 73 -39.88 37.47 39.82
CA GLY A 73 -39.24 37.97 41.06
C GLY A 73 -37.69 38.03 41.12
N SER A 74 -37.16 39.21 41.50
CA SER A 74 -35.79 39.55 42.01
C SER A 74 -34.56 39.17 41.16
N ALA A 75 -33.62 40.04 40.73
CA ALA A 75 -33.14 41.39 41.12
C ALA A 75 -32.11 41.46 42.29
N GLY A 76 -31.04 42.26 42.07
CA GLY A 76 -29.91 42.53 42.98
C GLY A 76 -28.55 42.25 42.29
N THR A 77 -27.84 43.14 41.58
CA THR A 77 -27.37 44.54 41.72
C THR A 77 -26.21 44.79 42.70
N GLU A 78 -25.03 45.09 42.14
CA GLU A 78 -23.98 46.09 42.53
C GLU A 78 -22.77 45.84 41.58
N SER A 79 -22.32 46.70 40.64
CA SER A 79 -21.81 48.09 40.67
C SER A 79 -20.50 48.23 41.49
N LEU A 80 -19.39 48.80 41.01
CA LEU A 80 -19.23 50.08 40.28
C LEU A 80 -17.94 50.15 39.41
N VAL A 81 -18.06 50.82 38.23
CA VAL A 81 -17.22 51.93 37.65
C VAL A 81 -15.69 51.75 37.49
N GLY A 82 -15.02 52.18 36.40
CA GLY A 82 -15.35 52.92 35.14
C GLY A 82 -14.08 52.90 34.23
N ASN A 83 -14.03 53.31 32.96
CA ASN A 83 -14.80 54.22 32.08
C ASN A 83 -14.96 53.54 30.68
N GLY A 84 -15.99 53.77 29.85
CA GLY A 84 -16.33 55.00 29.10
C GLY A 84 -15.33 55.22 27.92
N VAL A 85 -15.67 55.47 26.65
CA VAL A 85 -16.91 55.93 25.96
C VAL A 85 -16.76 55.56 24.45
N ASP A 86 -17.75 55.25 23.59
CA ASP A 86 -19.11 54.66 23.65
C ASP A 86 -19.55 54.28 22.18
N VAL A 87 -20.58 53.44 21.97
CA VAL A 87 -21.17 53.11 20.63
C VAL A 87 -22.69 52.89 20.74
N GLU A 88 -23.49 53.55 19.89
CA GLU A 88 -24.94 53.32 19.74
C GLU A 88 -25.30 52.76 18.35
N ASP A 89 -26.18 51.74 18.37
CA ASP A 89 -27.38 51.52 17.53
C ASP A 89 -27.59 50.12 16.87
N PHE A 90 -28.70 49.48 17.29
CA PHE A 90 -29.77 48.76 16.54
C PHE A 90 -29.46 47.96 15.23
N ASP A 91 -30.09 46.81 14.94
CA ASP A 91 -30.94 45.90 15.73
C ASP A 91 -30.98 44.47 15.11
N VAL A 92 -31.47 43.53 15.91
CA VAL A 92 -31.74 42.09 15.74
C VAL A 92 -32.32 41.63 14.38
N ASP A 93 -31.88 40.46 13.86
CA ASP A 93 -32.84 39.36 13.60
C ASP A 93 -32.33 37.89 13.55
N SER A 94 -33.10 37.02 14.21
CA SER A 94 -33.21 35.55 14.04
C SER A 94 -31.99 34.61 14.11
N LEU A 95 -31.78 33.96 15.26
CA LEU A 95 -31.14 32.63 15.35
C LEU A 95 -31.86 31.70 16.33
N SER A 96 -32.27 30.53 15.85
CA SER A 96 -32.88 29.47 16.65
C SER A 96 -31.83 28.62 17.36
N LEU A 97 -32.03 28.33 18.66
CA LEU A 97 -31.22 27.36 19.40
C LEU A 97 -31.31 25.96 18.78
N ASN A 98 -30.16 25.28 18.64
CA ASN A 98 -29.96 24.01 19.34
C ASN A 98 -28.52 23.44 19.26
N GLN A 99 -28.15 22.79 20.37
CA GLN A 99 -27.02 21.87 20.61
C GLN A 99 -25.72 22.45 21.18
N VAL A 100 -25.59 22.21 22.49
CA VAL A 100 -24.35 22.30 23.27
C VAL A 100 -23.53 21.03 23.05
N SER A 101 -22.31 21.17 22.55
CA SER A 101 -21.24 20.18 22.74
C SER A 101 -19.90 20.90 22.88
N SER A 102 -19.06 20.42 23.80
CA SER A 102 -17.88 21.14 24.29
C SER A 102 -16.81 21.35 23.22
N GLN A 103 -16.58 22.60 22.82
CA GLN A 103 -15.39 23.00 22.06
C GLN A 103 -14.14 22.83 22.92
N LYS A 104 -13.28 21.87 22.56
CA LYS A 104 -11.85 21.95 22.89
C LYS A 104 -11.22 23.02 21.99
N ASN A 105 -11.16 24.26 22.48
CA ASN A 105 -10.37 25.30 21.80
C ASN A 105 -8.89 24.96 21.87
N GLY A 106 -8.29 24.81 20.70
CA GLY A 106 -6.91 24.37 20.52
C GLY A 106 -6.52 24.40 19.04
N SER A 107 -6.88 25.49 18.35
CA SER A 107 -6.53 25.72 16.95
C SER A 107 -5.01 25.93 16.80
N THR A 108 -4.26 24.83 16.68
CA THR A 108 -2.87 24.89 16.23
C THR A 108 -2.85 25.44 14.82
N SER A 109 -2.10 26.52 14.63
CA SER A 109 -1.83 27.12 13.33
C SER A 109 -1.39 26.04 12.34
N ALA A 110 -2.01 25.98 11.15
CA ALA A 110 -1.58 25.12 10.06
C ALA A 110 -0.19 25.56 9.55
N GLN A 111 0.86 25.11 10.25
CA GLN A 111 2.25 25.28 9.85
C GLN A 111 2.47 24.58 8.51
N ASN A 112 3.14 25.26 7.58
CA ASN A 112 3.22 24.85 6.18
C ASN A 112 4.30 23.78 5.93
N GLY A 113 4.35 22.74 6.76
CA GLY A 113 5.36 21.69 6.75
C GLY A 113 4.78 20.27 6.85
N ASP A 114 5.64 19.29 6.60
CA ASP A 114 5.28 17.86 6.68
C ASP A 114 4.90 17.46 8.12
N LEU A 115 3.89 16.60 8.25
CA LEU A 115 3.46 16.05 9.53
C LEU A 115 4.45 14.96 9.98
N ILE A 116 4.92 15.01 11.22
CA ILE A 116 5.80 13.97 11.77
C ILE A 116 5.02 13.20 12.83
N LEU A 117 4.86 11.90 12.64
CA LEU A 117 4.11 10.99 13.52
C LEU A 117 5.03 9.93 14.12
N ALA A 118 4.75 9.55 15.36
CA ALA A 118 5.39 8.46 16.08
C ALA A 118 4.32 7.45 16.54
N ALA A 119 4.25 6.29 15.89
CA ALA A 119 3.35 5.21 16.29
C ALA A 119 4.09 4.20 17.16
N VAL A 120 3.54 3.89 18.33
CA VAL A 120 4.09 2.91 19.27
C VAL A 120 3.14 1.76 19.51
N ASP A 121 3.62 0.54 19.27
CA ASP A 121 2.98 -0.73 19.62
C ASP A 121 3.59 -1.25 20.94
N MET A 122 2.76 -1.34 21.99
CA MET A 122 3.10 -1.99 23.26
C MET A 122 2.74 -3.48 23.22
N GLY A 123 3.49 -4.22 22.42
CA GLY A 123 3.31 -5.66 22.19
C GLY A 123 3.64 -6.57 23.37
N THR A 124 3.10 -7.79 23.33
CA THR A 124 3.32 -8.84 24.36
C THR A 124 4.79 -9.24 24.53
N ASN A 125 5.59 -9.25 23.47
CA ASN A 125 7.01 -9.63 23.51
C ASN A 125 7.97 -8.43 23.54
N SER A 126 7.73 -7.47 22.67
CA SER A 126 8.60 -6.32 22.45
C SER A 126 7.72 -5.10 22.23
N PHE A 127 8.19 -3.92 22.65
CA PHE A 127 7.59 -2.65 22.25
C PHE A 127 8.32 -2.17 21.00
N HIS A 128 7.58 -1.56 20.08
CA HIS A 128 8.10 -1.10 18.80
C HIS A 128 7.61 0.31 18.52
N MET A 129 8.49 1.18 18.03
CA MET A 129 8.20 2.55 17.61
C MET A 129 8.64 2.76 16.17
N VAL A 130 7.79 3.41 15.37
CA VAL A 130 8.16 3.98 14.07
C VAL A 130 7.96 5.49 14.12
N VAL A 131 8.90 6.26 13.61
CA VAL A 131 8.73 7.69 13.32
C VAL A 131 8.66 7.86 11.82
N VAL A 132 7.61 8.51 11.35
CA VAL A 132 7.41 8.80 9.93
C VAL A 132 7.22 10.29 9.67
N ARG A 133 7.56 10.72 8.47
CA ARG A 133 7.19 12.02 7.92
C ARG A 133 6.16 11.82 6.83
N ALA A 134 4.98 12.42 6.96
CA ALA A 134 3.91 12.39 5.98
C ALA A 134 3.72 13.75 5.31
N ASP A 135 3.52 13.75 4.00
CA ASP A 135 3.13 14.95 3.26
C ASP A 135 1.60 15.18 3.31
N LYS A 136 1.15 16.25 2.65
CA LYS A 136 -0.27 16.65 2.59
C LYS A 136 -1.16 15.64 1.84
N GLN A 137 -0.57 14.70 1.10
CA GLN A 137 -1.26 13.62 0.40
C GLN A 137 -1.29 12.33 1.24
N GLY A 138 -0.73 12.34 2.45
CA GLY A 138 -0.62 11.16 3.33
C GLY A 138 0.45 10.16 2.88
N ARG A 139 1.33 10.55 1.94
CA ARG A 139 2.47 9.72 1.56
C ARG A 139 3.53 9.88 2.63
N PHE A 140 3.90 8.78 3.29
CA PHE A 140 4.85 8.83 4.41
C PHE A 140 6.18 8.14 4.13
N GLN A 141 7.23 8.66 4.74
CA GLN A 141 8.60 8.12 4.70
C GLN A 141 9.07 7.81 6.11
N LEU A 142 9.70 6.65 6.29
CA LEU A 142 10.30 6.24 7.55
C LEU A 142 11.48 7.17 7.89
N MET A 143 11.46 7.74 9.09
CA MET A 143 12.53 8.59 9.64
C MET A 143 13.36 7.88 10.70
N ASP A 144 12.72 7.03 11.51
CA ASP A 144 13.34 6.38 12.66
C ASP A 144 12.59 5.11 13.06
N THR A 145 13.29 4.17 13.68
CA THR A 145 12.70 2.97 14.29
C THR A 145 13.39 2.65 15.59
N GLU A 146 12.62 2.23 16.60
CA GLU A 146 13.18 1.77 17.87
C GLU A 146 12.42 0.53 18.35
N LYS A 147 13.15 -0.41 18.96
CA LYS A 147 12.59 -1.68 19.45
C LYS A 147 13.19 -2.05 20.80
N GLU A 148 12.33 -2.41 21.75
CA GLU A 148 12.73 -2.92 23.06
C GLU A 148 12.09 -4.29 23.35
N ASP A 149 12.88 -5.29 23.74
CA ASP A 149 12.39 -6.61 24.17
C ASP A 149 11.88 -6.58 25.63
N VAL A 150 10.77 -5.87 25.88
CA VAL A 150 10.17 -5.67 27.21
C VAL A 150 9.67 -6.98 27.85
N ARG A 151 9.21 -7.94 27.03
CA ARG A 151 8.59 -9.22 27.44
C ARG A 151 7.46 -9.03 28.45
N LEU A 152 6.50 -8.15 28.13
CA LEU A 152 5.38 -7.79 29.02
C LEU A 152 4.50 -9.00 29.37
N GLY A 153 4.40 -9.96 28.44
CA GLY A 153 3.72 -11.24 28.63
C GLY A 153 4.58 -12.38 29.18
N SER A 154 5.72 -12.11 29.83
CA SER A 154 6.53 -13.15 30.48
C SER A 154 6.46 -13.01 32.00
N GLY A 155 5.99 -14.07 32.67
CA GLY A 155 6.00 -14.16 34.15
C GLY A 155 4.66 -14.50 34.81
N SER A 156 3.56 -14.60 34.07
CA SER A 156 2.31 -15.22 34.53
C SER A 156 1.83 -16.24 33.49
N SER A 157 1.30 -17.38 33.92
CA SER A 157 0.95 -18.52 33.04
C SER A 157 -0.02 -18.15 31.92
N ASP A 158 -0.93 -17.21 32.20
CA ASP A 158 -2.07 -16.89 31.33
C ASP A 158 -2.03 -15.43 30.84
N LEU A 159 -0.87 -14.76 30.90
CA LEU A 159 -0.73 -13.30 30.66
C LEU A 159 -1.56 -12.41 31.61
N SER A 160 -2.04 -12.97 32.73
CA SER A 160 -3.09 -12.36 33.56
C SER A 160 -2.64 -11.20 34.44
N VAL A 161 -1.33 -11.02 34.65
CA VAL A 161 -0.75 -9.94 35.49
C VAL A 161 0.57 -9.46 34.88
N ILE A 162 0.73 -8.14 34.74
CA ILE A 162 2.00 -7.49 34.42
C ILE A 162 2.86 -7.47 35.69
N THR A 163 4.05 -8.09 35.64
CA THR A 163 4.95 -8.18 36.80
C THR A 163 5.70 -6.87 37.05
N PRO A 164 6.16 -6.59 38.30
CA PRO A 164 6.91 -5.37 38.60
C PRO A 164 8.16 -5.18 37.72
N ASP A 165 8.91 -6.25 37.44
CA ASP A 165 10.09 -6.19 36.58
C ASP A 165 9.73 -5.86 35.12
N ALA A 166 8.61 -6.39 34.63
CA ALA A 166 8.12 -6.08 33.28
C ALA A 166 7.62 -4.63 33.19
N GLU A 167 6.98 -4.12 34.23
CA GLU A 167 6.58 -2.71 34.33
C GLU A 167 7.79 -1.77 34.34
N ILE A 168 8.84 -2.07 35.12
CA ILE A 168 10.07 -1.26 35.16
C ILE A 168 10.71 -1.17 33.77
N ARG A 169 10.80 -2.30 33.05
CA ARG A 169 11.31 -2.32 31.66
C ARG A 169 10.41 -1.52 30.72
N ALA A 170 9.09 -1.67 30.82
CA ALA A 170 8.12 -0.94 30.00
C ALA A 170 8.23 0.58 30.18
N LEU A 171 8.28 1.06 31.44
CA LEU A 171 8.42 2.48 31.74
C LEU A 171 9.77 3.04 31.26
N ALA A 172 10.86 2.27 31.36
CA ALA A 172 12.16 2.67 30.84
C ALA A 172 12.17 2.76 29.30
N ALA A 173 11.52 1.84 28.61
CA ALA A 173 11.36 1.85 27.15
C ALA A 173 10.56 3.08 26.68
N LEU A 174 9.37 3.29 27.27
CA LEU A 174 8.48 4.39 26.91
C LEU A 174 9.11 5.77 27.17
N LYS A 175 9.96 5.91 28.19
CA LYS A 175 10.77 7.13 28.40
C LYS A 175 11.73 7.39 27.25
N ARG A 176 12.45 6.37 26.74
CA ARG A 176 13.33 6.52 25.57
C ARG A 176 12.54 6.88 24.32
N PHE A 177 11.41 6.20 24.09
CA PHE A 177 10.54 6.44 22.94
C PHE A 177 9.98 7.87 22.95
N LYS A 178 9.55 8.37 24.11
CA LYS A 178 9.10 9.77 24.28
C LYS A 178 10.21 10.78 23.98
N THR A 179 11.42 10.55 24.50
CA THR A 179 12.59 11.41 24.20
C THR A 179 12.88 11.44 22.70
N LEU A 180 12.83 10.28 22.02
CA LEU A 180 13.03 10.19 20.58
C LEU A 180 11.95 10.97 19.80
N ALA A 181 10.67 10.79 20.15
CA ALA A 181 9.56 11.53 19.56
C ALA A 181 9.73 13.05 19.74
N GLN A 182 10.10 13.50 20.94
CA GLN A 182 10.37 14.92 21.23
C GLN A 182 11.52 15.49 20.40
N ILE A 183 12.64 14.76 20.27
CA ILE A 183 13.78 15.16 19.42
C ILE A 183 13.36 15.28 17.94
N ARG A 184 12.53 14.35 17.46
CA ARG A 184 12.00 14.35 16.09
C ARG A 184 10.83 15.34 15.89
N LYS A 185 10.32 15.98 16.95
CA LYS A 185 9.10 16.80 16.96
C LYS A 185 7.87 16.02 16.44
N ALA A 186 7.82 14.73 16.74
CA ALA A 186 6.77 13.83 16.30
C ALA A 186 5.58 13.84 17.27
N GLU A 187 4.36 13.87 16.73
CA GLU A 187 3.14 13.59 17.50
C GLU A 187 3.05 12.08 17.77
N MET A 188 2.83 11.68 19.03
CA MET A 188 3.05 10.30 19.48
C MET A 188 1.74 9.63 19.88
N ARG A 189 1.32 8.59 19.14
CA ARG A 189 0.18 7.72 19.48
C ARG A 189 0.71 6.37 20.00
N VAL A 190 0.26 5.98 21.19
CA VAL A 190 0.73 4.77 21.88
C VAL A 190 -0.42 3.81 22.07
N VAL A 191 -0.37 2.68 21.36
CA VAL A 191 -1.37 1.62 21.43
C VAL A 191 -0.85 0.41 22.21
N ALA A 192 -1.73 -0.34 22.87
CA ALA A 192 -1.38 -1.53 23.62
C ALA A 192 -2.31 -2.70 23.33
N THR A 193 -1.73 -3.90 23.22
CA THR A 193 -2.36 -5.11 22.66
C THR A 193 -2.66 -6.16 23.74
N SER A 194 -2.76 -7.44 23.37
CA SER A 194 -3.22 -8.55 24.21
C SER A 194 -2.67 -8.57 25.65
N ALA A 195 -1.37 -8.34 25.86
CA ALA A 195 -0.78 -8.33 27.21
C ALA A 195 -1.35 -7.25 28.15
N VAL A 196 -1.62 -6.03 27.66
CA VAL A 196 -2.24 -4.97 28.49
C VAL A 196 -3.76 -5.10 28.49
N ARG A 197 -4.36 -5.50 27.36
CA ARG A 197 -5.80 -5.76 27.23
C ARG A 197 -6.30 -6.76 28.26
N GLU A 198 -5.58 -7.86 28.47
CA GLU A 198 -5.98 -8.98 29.34
C GLU A 198 -5.50 -8.87 30.79
N ALA A 199 -4.53 -8.01 31.10
CA ALA A 199 -3.96 -7.90 32.44
C ALA A 199 -4.98 -7.40 33.49
N ARG A 200 -5.10 -8.14 34.61
CA ARG A 200 -5.95 -7.77 35.76
C ARG A 200 -5.56 -6.42 36.36
N ASN A 201 -4.26 -6.09 36.35
CA ASN A 201 -3.71 -4.82 36.83
C ASN A 201 -3.59 -3.72 35.74
N ARG A 202 -4.21 -3.88 34.56
CA ARG A 202 -4.07 -2.94 33.42
C ARG A 202 -4.35 -1.48 33.77
N ARG A 203 -5.36 -1.19 34.61
CA ARG A 203 -5.70 0.19 35.02
C ARG A 203 -4.56 0.85 35.80
N THR A 204 -3.99 0.12 36.77
CA THR A 204 -2.84 0.58 37.56
C THR A 204 -1.61 0.79 36.68
N PHE A 205 -1.34 -0.13 35.76
CA PHE A 205 -0.22 -0.04 34.83
C PHE A 205 -0.33 1.17 33.90
N VAL A 206 -1.48 1.36 33.23
CA VAL A 206 -1.72 2.51 32.35
C VAL A 206 -1.64 3.84 33.11
N GLN A 207 -2.21 3.91 34.33
CA GLN A 207 -2.08 5.11 35.18
C GLN A 207 -0.60 5.39 35.51
N ARG A 208 0.20 4.37 35.84
CA ARG A 208 1.64 4.55 36.09
C ARG A 208 2.42 4.99 34.84
N VAL A 209 2.05 4.54 33.64
CA VAL A 209 2.62 5.06 32.39
C VAL A 209 2.30 6.56 32.26
N ARG A 210 1.06 6.96 32.55
CA ARG A 210 0.66 8.38 32.53
C ARG A 210 1.43 9.19 33.56
N ASP A 211 1.52 8.74 34.80
CA ASP A 211 2.16 9.49 35.90
C ASP A 211 3.69 9.56 35.75
N ALA A 212 4.33 8.46 35.36
CA ALA A 212 5.80 8.35 35.35
C ALA A 212 6.45 8.74 34.00
N VAL A 213 5.68 8.77 32.90
CA VAL A 213 6.18 9.10 31.55
C VAL A 213 5.42 10.27 30.92
N GLY A 214 4.16 10.52 31.31
CA GLY A 214 3.31 11.52 30.68
C GLY A 214 2.90 11.12 29.26
N LEU A 215 2.46 9.87 29.10
CA LEU A 215 1.90 9.33 27.85
C LEU A 215 0.50 8.77 28.14
N ASP A 216 -0.43 8.96 27.21
CA ASP A 216 -1.71 8.25 27.22
C ASP A 216 -1.55 6.93 26.44
N VAL A 217 -2.14 5.84 26.93
CA VAL A 217 -2.06 4.52 26.31
C VAL A 217 -3.45 4.06 25.89
N GLU A 218 -3.63 3.89 24.58
CA GLU A 218 -4.84 3.38 23.96
C GLU A 218 -4.82 1.84 24.00
N VAL A 219 -5.64 1.22 24.86
CA VAL A 219 -5.70 -0.24 24.97
C VAL A 219 -6.72 -0.78 23.97
N LEU A 220 -6.23 -1.21 22.81
CA LEU A 220 -7.04 -1.68 21.70
C LEU A 220 -7.82 -2.95 22.07
N SER A 221 -9.07 -3.06 21.60
CA SER A 221 -9.73 -4.36 21.45
C SER A 221 -9.01 -5.20 20.40
N GLY A 222 -9.26 -6.52 20.41
CA GLY A 222 -8.67 -7.40 19.41
C GLY A 222 -9.15 -7.15 17.98
N THR A 223 -10.38 -6.64 17.82
CA THR A 223 -10.94 -6.28 16.51
C THR A 223 -10.32 -4.98 15.97
N GLU A 224 -10.09 -3.98 16.82
CA GLU A 224 -9.39 -2.74 16.43
C GLU A 224 -7.92 -3.03 16.05
N GLU A 225 -7.22 -3.85 16.85
CA GLU A 225 -5.87 -4.33 16.55
C GLU A 225 -5.79 -5.02 15.18
N ALA A 226 -6.71 -5.94 14.91
CA ALA A 226 -6.82 -6.63 13.63
C ALA A 226 -7.09 -5.65 12.45
N CYS A 227 -8.07 -4.75 12.59
CA CYS A 227 -8.39 -3.74 11.58
C CYS A 227 -7.20 -2.81 11.26
N LEU A 228 -6.44 -2.38 12.26
CA LEU A 228 -5.25 -1.56 12.07
C LEU A 228 -4.14 -2.33 11.35
N ILE A 229 -3.88 -3.59 11.73
CA ILE A 229 -2.93 -4.47 11.02
C ILE A 229 -3.30 -4.57 9.54
N TYR A 230 -4.58 -4.77 9.22
CA TYR A 230 -5.07 -4.81 7.83
C TYR A 230 -4.76 -3.51 7.07
N GLN A 231 -5.00 -2.33 7.66
CA GLN A 231 -4.64 -1.05 7.03
C GLN A 231 -3.12 -0.88 6.83
N GLY A 232 -2.29 -1.38 7.76
CA GLY A 232 -0.84 -1.37 7.65
C GLY A 232 -0.32 -2.28 6.53
N VAL A 233 -0.83 -3.51 6.46
CA VAL A 233 -0.55 -4.48 5.39
C VAL A 233 -0.89 -3.91 4.01
N LEU A 234 -2.01 -3.19 3.91
CA LEU A 234 -2.41 -2.50 2.70
C LEU A 234 -1.47 -1.36 2.27
N GLN A 235 -0.50 -0.90 3.07
CA GLN A 235 0.53 0.03 2.59
C GLN A 235 1.77 -0.67 2.03
N ALA A 236 1.91 -1.99 2.21
CA ALA A 236 3.11 -2.72 1.81
C ALA A 236 2.95 -3.58 0.55
N LEU A 237 1.73 -4.06 0.24
CA LEU A 237 1.49 -5.08 -0.79
C LEU A 237 0.44 -4.62 -1.82
N PRO A 238 0.62 -4.88 -3.14
CA PRO A 238 -0.25 -4.36 -4.20
C PRO A 238 -1.52 -5.23 -4.32
N VAL A 239 -2.35 -5.21 -3.29
CA VAL A 239 -3.49 -6.14 -3.10
C VAL A 239 -4.81 -5.43 -2.80
N PHE A 240 -4.85 -4.10 -2.85
CA PHE A 240 -6.02 -3.30 -2.48
C PHE A 240 -7.30 -3.69 -3.23
N GLU A 241 -7.19 -4.02 -4.53
CA GLU A 241 -8.32 -4.43 -5.38
C GLU A 241 -8.81 -5.86 -5.12
N LYS A 242 -8.13 -6.63 -4.27
CA LYS A 242 -8.43 -8.04 -4.00
C LYS A 242 -9.16 -8.23 -2.67
N THR A 243 -9.90 -9.32 -2.56
CA THR A 243 -10.34 -9.86 -1.27
C THR A 243 -9.15 -10.56 -0.61
N VAL A 244 -8.69 -10.05 0.53
CA VAL A 244 -7.50 -10.55 1.23
C VAL A 244 -7.83 -11.08 2.62
N LEU A 245 -7.22 -12.22 2.97
CA LEU A 245 -7.16 -12.76 4.31
C LEU A 245 -5.81 -12.37 4.93
N VAL A 246 -5.83 -11.58 6.00
CA VAL A 246 -4.64 -11.23 6.79
C VAL A 246 -4.61 -12.06 8.06
N VAL A 247 -3.44 -12.63 8.37
CA VAL A 247 -3.15 -13.40 9.58
C VAL A 247 -1.90 -12.81 10.25
N ASP A 248 -2.00 -12.30 11.47
CA ASP A 248 -0.86 -11.81 12.25
C ASP A 248 -0.63 -12.67 13.49
N ILE A 249 0.54 -13.31 13.60
CA ILE A 249 0.85 -14.17 14.76
C ILE A 249 1.65 -13.38 15.80
N GLY A 250 0.90 -12.64 16.62
CA GLY A 250 1.37 -11.94 17.80
C GLY A 250 1.85 -12.85 18.94
N GLY A 251 2.39 -12.23 19.99
CA GLY A 251 2.92 -12.96 21.16
C GLY A 251 1.83 -13.54 22.05
N GLY A 252 0.74 -12.80 22.25
CA GLY A 252 -0.39 -13.19 23.10
C GLY A 252 -1.63 -13.63 22.33
N SER A 253 -1.81 -13.14 21.10
CA SER A 253 -2.97 -13.40 20.24
C SER A 253 -2.55 -13.67 18.79
N THR A 254 -3.50 -14.12 17.98
CA THR A 254 -3.41 -14.09 16.51
C THR A 254 -4.64 -13.39 15.97
N GLU A 255 -4.42 -12.41 15.11
CA GLU A 255 -5.44 -11.58 14.50
C GLU A 255 -5.76 -12.12 13.09
N PHE A 256 -7.06 -12.20 12.78
CA PHE A 256 -7.57 -12.61 11.46
C PHE A 256 -8.45 -11.49 10.91
N VAL A 257 -8.16 -11.02 9.70
CA VAL A 257 -9.03 -10.07 8.98
C VAL A 257 -9.31 -10.59 7.59
N LEU A 258 -10.58 -10.63 7.21
CA LEU A 258 -10.99 -10.65 5.82
C LEU A 258 -11.40 -9.24 5.42
N GLY A 259 -10.96 -8.76 4.27
CA GLY A 259 -11.36 -7.45 3.77
C GLY A 259 -11.09 -7.23 2.29
N ASN A 260 -11.77 -6.25 1.72
CA ASN A 260 -11.70 -5.89 0.30
C ASN A 260 -11.64 -4.35 0.19
N ARG A 261 -10.76 -3.80 -0.66
CA ARG A 261 -10.67 -2.34 -0.96
C ARG A 261 -10.64 -1.44 0.27
N GLY A 262 -9.78 -1.77 1.24
CA GLY A 262 -9.62 -0.98 2.47
C GLY A 262 -10.72 -1.18 3.51
N LYS A 263 -11.68 -2.10 3.29
CA LYS A 263 -12.79 -2.37 4.20
C LYS A 263 -12.70 -3.79 4.76
N PRO A 264 -12.46 -3.96 6.08
CA PRO A 264 -12.69 -5.21 6.78
C PRO A 264 -14.15 -5.65 6.66
N THR A 265 -14.38 -6.88 6.21
CA THR A 265 -15.70 -7.54 6.20
C THR A 265 -15.86 -8.45 7.42
N TYR A 266 -14.76 -9.03 7.91
CA TYR A 266 -14.68 -9.78 9.15
C TYR A 266 -13.33 -9.51 9.83
N ALA A 267 -13.33 -9.34 11.16
CA ALA A 267 -12.11 -9.12 11.93
C ALA A 267 -12.24 -9.71 13.33
N THR A 268 -11.28 -10.54 13.75
CA THR A 268 -11.22 -11.15 15.08
C THR A 268 -9.80 -11.29 15.59
N SER A 269 -9.66 -11.51 16.91
CA SER A 269 -8.40 -11.78 17.60
C SER A 269 -8.60 -12.98 18.50
N LEU A 270 -7.90 -14.07 18.19
CA LEU A 270 -7.95 -15.30 18.96
C LEU A 270 -6.80 -15.33 19.97
N LYS A 271 -7.01 -16.00 21.11
CA LYS A 271 -6.00 -16.16 22.17
C LYS A 271 -4.91 -17.19 21.83
N LEU A 272 -4.51 -17.25 20.56
CA LEU A 272 -3.51 -18.13 19.99
C LEU A 272 -2.23 -17.32 19.75
N GLY A 273 -1.44 -17.06 20.80
CA GLY A 273 -0.17 -16.33 20.69
C GLY A 273 1.03 -17.26 20.83
N HIS A 274 2.10 -17.03 20.06
CA HIS A 274 3.27 -17.94 20.10
C HIS A 274 3.95 -18.01 21.49
N ILE A 275 3.92 -16.93 22.28
CA ILE A 275 4.41 -16.94 23.67
C ILE A 275 3.43 -17.68 24.59
N ARG A 276 2.12 -17.37 24.48
CA ARG A 276 1.07 -18.02 25.28
C ARG A 276 1.11 -19.53 25.12
N LEU A 277 1.13 -20.00 23.87
CA LEU A 277 1.17 -21.41 23.51
C LEU A 277 2.48 -22.09 23.94
N SER A 278 3.64 -21.43 23.79
CA SER A 278 4.91 -21.97 24.31
C SER A 278 4.92 -22.10 25.84
N GLN A 279 4.35 -21.13 26.57
CA GLN A 279 4.25 -21.19 28.04
C GLN A 279 3.28 -22.28 28.50
N GLN A 280 2.16 -22.47 27.80
CA GLN A 280 1.11 -23.41 28.18
C GLN A 280 1.42 -24.88 27.83
N PHE A 281 2.10 -25.14 26.71
CA PHE A 281 2.29 -26.50 26.17
C PHE A 281 3.74 -26.96 26.06
N LEU A 282 4.70 -26.04 25.95
CA LEU A 282 6.11 -26.35 25.63
C LEU A 282 7.09 -25.98 26.76
N SER A 283 6.60 -25.59 27.94
CA SER A 283 7.41 -25.10 29.06
C SER A 283 7.20 -25.91 30.33
N ASP A 284 7.98 -26.98 30.51
CA ASP A 284 7.95 -27.83 31.71
C ASP A 284 8.75 -27.21 32.90
N GLY A 285 8.47 -25.94 33.20
CA GLY A 285 9.04 -25.23 34.36
C GLY A 285 10.49 -24.72 34.18
N PRO A 286 11.22 -24.44 35.28
CA PRO A 286 12.46 -23.66 35.24
C PRO A 286 13.68 -24.38 34.65
N ASN A 287 13.60 -25.68 34.36
CA ASN A 287 14.70 -26.46 33.79
C ASN A 287 14.71 -26.37 32.25
N LYS A 288 15.43 -25.38 31.72
CA LYS A 288 15.65 -25.14 30.27
C LYS A 288 16.32 -26.29 29.47
N LYS A 289 16.46 -27.49 30.04
CA LYS A 289 17.20 -28.62 29.46
C LYS A 289 16.31 -29.79 29.01
N GLU A 290 14.99 -29.70 29.13
CA GLU A 290 14.13 -30.77 28.65
C GLU A 290 13.98 -30.75 27.11
N GLU A 291 13.98 -31.95 26.53
CA GLU A 291 13.76 -32.16 25.11
C GLU A 291 12.29 -31.94 24.74
N LEU A 292 12.02 -31.32 23.58
CA LEU A 292 10.67 -31.25 23.03
C LEU A 292 10.06 -32.66 22.86
N LYS A 293 8.96 -32.92 23.57
CA LYS A 293 8.22 -34.19 23.53
C LYS A 293 7.21 -34.15 22.37
N LYS A 294 6.96 -35.28 21.71
CA LYS A 294 6.01 -35.33 20.58
C LYS A 294 4.59 -35.04 21.05
N GLU A 295 4.27 -35.54 22.23
CA GLU A 295 2.97 -35.45 22.90
C GLU A 295 2.58 -33.99 23.17
N GLN A 296 3.55 -33.13 23.55
CA GLN A 296 3.35 -31.68 23.71
C GLN A 296 2.95 -31.00 22.39
N VAL A 297 3.53 -31.43 21.26
CA VAL A 297 3.21 -30.88 19.93
C VAL A 297 1.83 -31.33 19.46
N GLU A 298 1.44 -32.60 19.66
CA GLU A 298 0.11 -33.08 19.29
C GLU A 298 -1.00 -32.45 20.17
N GLU A 299 -0.74 -32.27 21.46
CA GLU A 299 -1.65 -31.59 22.38
C GLU A 299 -1.83 -30.10 22.00
N LEU A 300 -0.74 -29.42 21.66
CA LEU A 300 -0.76 -28.06 21.11
C LEU A 300 -1.63 -27.98 19.83
N ARG A 301 -1.43 -28.89 18.86
CA ARG A 301 -2.24 -28.95 17.63
C ARG A 301 -3.72 -29.11 17.94
N ARG A 302 -4.06 -30.04 18.84
CA ARG A 302 -5.44 -30.32 19.26
C ARG A 302 -6.07 -29.08 19.88
N HIS A 303 -5.35 -28.35 20.73
CA HIS A 303 -5.83 -27.11 21.33
C HIS A 303 -6.09 -26.01 20.28
N ILE A 304 -5.17 -25.82 19.34
CA ILE A 304 -5.32 -24.86 18.23
C ILE A 304 -6.55 -25.18 17.39
N ARG A 305 -6.74 -26.46 16.99
CA ARG A 305 -7.89 -26.89 16.19
C ARG A 305 -9.23 -26.60 16.85
N VAL A 306 -9.35 -26.85 18.16
CA VAL A 306 -10.58 -26.55 18.92
C VAL A 306 -10.87 -25.06 18.89
N ILE A 307 -9.89 -24.22 19.20
CA ILE A 307 -10.10 -22.75 19.19
C ILE A 307 -10.42 -22.23 17.78
N LEU A 308 -9.79 -22.76 16.73
CA LEU A 308 -10.10 -22.37 15.35
C LEU A 308 -11.53 -22.78 14.96
N ALA A 309 -11.97 -23.99 15.32
CA ALA A 309 -13.34 -24.45 15.06
C ALA A 309 -14.39 -23.62 15.82
N ASP A 310 -14.18 -23.37 17.11
CA ASP A 310 -15.12 -22.62 17.96
C ASP A 310 -15.16 -21.11 17.65
N SER A 311 -14.18 -20.59 16.90
CA SER A 311 -14.04 -19.15 16.63
C SER A 311 -14.95 -18.59 15.52
N GLY A 312 -15.52 -19.45 14.67
CA GLY A 312 -16.22 -19.05 13.46
C GLY A 312 -15.33 -18.48 12.34
N VAL A 313 -14.00 -18.40 12.50
CA VAL A 313 -13.09 -17.92 11.43
C VAL A 313 -13.19 -18.81 10.19
N ILE A 314 -13.30 -20.13 10.39
CA ILE A 314 -13.43 -21.11 9.30
C ILE A 314 -14.69 -20.83 8.48
N ASP A 315 -15.84 -20.67 9.14
CA ASP A 315 -17.13 -20.39 8.48
C ASP A 315 -17.08 -19.07 7.69
N GLN A 316 -16.48 -18.03 8.26
CA GLN A 316 -16.38 -16.72 7.61
C GLN A 316 -15.46 -16.72 6.39
N VAL A 317 -14.36 -17.48 6.45
CA VAL A 317 -13.45 -17.68 5.31
C VAL A 317 -14.10 -18.51 4.21
N GLN A 318 -14.86 -19.56 4.56
CA GLN A 318 -15.60 -20.37 3.58
C GLN A 318 -16.76 -19.59 2.93
N ALA A 319 -17.43 -18.70 3.67
CA ALA A 319 -18.57 -17.94 3.16
C ALA A 319 -18.19 -16.74 2.25
N ASN A 320 -16.93 -16.28 2.29
CA ASN A 320 -16.51 -15.01 1.67
C ASN A 320 -15.16 -15.11 0.91
N GLU A 321 -14.79 -16.31 0.44
CA GLU A 321 -13.56 -16.69 -0.30
C GLU A 321 -12.51 -15.57 -0.57
N PHE A 322 -11.31 -15.73 0.01
CA PHE A 322 -10.19 -14.81 -0.24
C PHE A 322 -9.41 -15.17 -1.52
N GLU A 323 -8.90 -14.15 -2.21
CA GLU A 323 -8.01 -14.31 -3.38
C GLU A 323 -6.53 -14.40 -2.98
N VAL A 324 -6.14 -13.78 -1.86
CA VAL A 324 -4.75 -13.75 -1.36
C VAL A 324 -4.72 -13.89 0.15
N ALA A 325 -3.96 -14.86 0.65
CA ALA A 325 -3.60 -14.94 2.07
C ALA A 325 -2.30 -14.16 2.33
N ILE A 326 -2.27 -13.38 3.41
CA ILE A 326 -1.16 -12.53 3.80
C ILE A 326 -0.83 -12.79 5.27
N GLY A 327 0.44 -13.05 5.55
CA GLY A 327 0.97 -13.18 6.89
C GLY A 327 1.77 -11.95 7.31
N SER A 328 1.63 -11.55 8.57
CA SER A 328 2.44 -10.49 9.19
C SER A 328 2.95 -10.93 10.58
N SER A 329 3.68 -10.03 11.24
CA SER A 329 4.48 -10.27 12.46
C SER A 329 5.66 -11.22 12.30
N GLY A 330 6.70 -10.96 13.11
CA GLY A 330 8.00 -11.61 12.96
C GLY A 330 8.06 -13.13 13.23
N THR A 331 6.95 -13.77 13.59
CA THR A 331 6.85 -15.24 13.60
C THR A 331 6.80 -15.78 12.18
N ILE A 332 5.92 -15.20 11.34
CA ILE A 332 5.77 -15.57 9.94
C ILE A 332 7.02 -15.16 9.15
N GLU A 333 7.57 -13.97 9.43
CA GLU A 333 8.84 -13.54 8.81
C GLU A 333 10.02 -14.46 9.13
N SER A 334 10.10 -15.01 10.36
CA SER A 334 11.16 -15.96 10.73
C SER A 334 11.05 -17.29 9.98
N ILE A 335 9.82 -17.73 9.68
CA ILE A 335 9.55 -18.95 8.91
C ILE A 335 9.86 -18.72 7.43
N GLU A 336 9.46 -17.56 6.89
CA GLU A 336 9.80 -17.11 5.54
C GLU A 336 11.33 -17.08 5.34
N GLN A 337 12.07 -16.40 6.22
CA GLN A 337 13.54 -16.35 6.18
C GLN A 337 14.18 -17.75 6.20
N MET A 338 13.67 -18.67 7.01
CA MET A 338 14.15 -20.07 7.07
C MET A 338 13.86 -20.86 5.77
N ILE A 339 12.68 -20.65 5.16
CA ILE A 339 12.29 -21.26 3.88
C ILE A 339 13.19 -20.75 2.76
N HIS A 340 13.29 -19.42 2.59
CA HIS A 340 14.09 -18.81 1.54
C HIS A 340 15.60 -19.09 1.69
N TYR A 341 16.11 -19.18 2.92
CA TYR A 341 17.49 -19.60 3.18
C TYR A 341 17.75 -21.05 2.75
N THR A 342 16.82 -21.99 3.01
CA THR A 342 16.99 -23.38 2.58
C THR A 342 17.22 -23.45 1.06
N VAL A 343 16.38 -22.76 0.29
CA VAL A 343 16.38 -22.80 -1.18
C VAL A 343 17.67 -22.20 -1.78
N THR A 344 18.29 -21.19 -1.15
CA THR A 344 19.55 -20.61 -1.65
C THR A 344 20.74 -21.55 -1.48
N THR A 345 20.81 -22.33 -0.39
CA THR A 345 21.98 -23.18 -0.13
C THR A 345 22.16 -24.36 -1.09
N THR A 346 21.13 -24.72 -1.85
CA THR A 346 21.24 -25.63 -3.02
C THR A 346 21.96 -25.03 -4.23
N SER A 347 22.31 -23.73 -4.19
CA SER A 347 23.03 -23.00 -5.24
C SER A 347 24.11 -22.08 -4.65
N ALA A 348 25.26 -22.67 -4.29
CA ALA A 348 26.58 -22.09 -3.95
C ALA A 348 26.63 -20.70 -3.24
N PRO A 349 27.11 -20.62 -1.97
CA PRO A 349 27.14 -19.37 -1.20
C PRO A 349 28.38 -18.50 -1.46
N GLN A 350 28.22 -17.18 -1.26
CA GLN A 350 29.31 -16.23 -0.99
C GLN A 350 28.94 -15.43 0.28
N VAL A 351 29.74 -15.61 1.33
CA VAL A 351 29.62 -14.88 2.61
C VAL A 351 30.52 -13.65 2.55
N VAL A 352 29.98 -12.46 2.83
CA VAL A 352 30.75 -11.29 3.23
C VAL A 352 30.03 -10.59 4.36
N ASP A 353 30.81 -10.10 5.32
CA ASP A 353 30.39 -9.63 6.64
C ASP A 353 29.45 -8.41 6.63
N GLY A 354 28.61 -8.30 7.66
CA GLY A 354 27.93 -7.04 8.02
C GLY A 354 26.69 -6.57 7.23
N GLN A 355 26.25 -7.23 6.16
CA GLN A 355 24.96 -6.95 5.50
C GLN A 355 24.05 -8.17 5.50
N GLN A 356 22.76 -7.98 5.84
CA GLN A 356 21.83 -9.10 5.94
C GLN A 356 21.66 -9.83 4.59
N ASN A 357 21.75 -11.16 4.67
CA ASN A 357 21.54 -12.17 3.63
C ASN A 357 21.06 -11.66 2.26
N LYS A 358 21.95 -11.73 1.26
CA LYS A 358 21.57 -11.78 -0.16
C LYS A 358 20.84 -13.10 -0.44
N GLY A 359 19.54 -13.10 -0.16
CA GLY A 359 18.63 -14.19 -0.49
C GLY A 359 18.45 -14.37 -2.00
N SER A 360 17.71 -15.41 -2.39
CA SER A 360 17.25 -15.59 -3.76
C SER A 360 16.39 -14.39 -4.20
N LEU A 361 16.45 -14.01 -5.48
CA LEU A 361 15.53 -13.04 -6.10
C LEU A 361 14.14 -13.65 -6.26
N ARG A 362 13.49 -13.96 -5.13
CA ARG A 362 12.15 -14.52 -5.05
C ARG A 362 11.27 -13.59 -4.22
N ASP A 363 10.01 -13.47 -4.64
CA ASP A 363 8.97 -12.78 -3.90
C ASP A 363 8.88 -13.29 -2.44
N ARG A 364 8.52 -12.41 -1.49
CA ARG A 364 8.35 -12.78 -0.07
C ARG A 364 7.05 -13.57 0.13
N GLU A 365 7.09 -14.85 -0.25
CA GLU A 365 5.95 -15.76 -0.26
C GLU A 365 6.38 -17.23 -0.24
N PHE A 366 5.61 -18.05 0.46
CA PHE A 366 5.84 -19.49 0.59
C PHE A 366 4.55 -20.30 0.43
N THR A 367 4.70 -21.56 0.02
CA THR A 367 3.59 -22.51 -0.13
C THR A 367 3.32 -23.30 1.14
N ALA A 368 2.15 -23.95 1.21
CA ALA A 368 1.82 -24.90 2.26
C ALA A 368 2.88 -26.01 2.39
N ASP A 369 3.42 -26.52 1.28
CA ASP A 369 4.45 -27.57 1.31
C ASP A 369 5.80 -27.08 1.85
N GLU A 370 6.18 -25.84 1.56
CA GLU A 370 7.38 -25.21 2.11
C GLU A 370 7.24 -24.97 3.62
N LEU A 371 6.06 -24.53 4.06
CA LEU A 371 5.71 -24.42 5.48
C LEU A 371 5.76 -25.80 6.17
N ASN A 372 5.08 -26.81 5.63
CA ASN A 372 5.08 -28.18 6.16
C ASN A 372 6.50 -28.73 6.31
N GLN A 373 7.41 -28.43 5.37
CA GLN A 373 8.83 -28.81 5.47
C GLN A 373 9.57 -28.03 6.56
N ALA A 374 9.32 -26.73 6.70
CA ALA A 374 9.90 -25.91 7.76
C ALA A 374 9.45 -26.39 9.15
N VAL A 375 8.16 -26.65 9.35
CA VAL A 375 7.59 -27.14 10.62
C VAL A 375 8.16 -28.50 10.99
N LYS A 376 8.26 -29.43 10.02
CA LYS A 376 8.93 -30.74 10.22
C LYS A 376 10.39 -30.59 10.66
N LYS A 377 11.15 -29.66 10.07
CA LYS A 377 12.53 -29.36 10.49
C LYS A 377 12.58 -28.80 11.91
N ILE A 378 11.73 -27.82 12.22
CA ILE A 378 11.66 -27.17 13.55
C ILE A 378 11.31 -28.19 14.64
N CYS A 379 10.27 -29.01 14.43
CA CYS A 379 9.79 -29.98 15.41
C CYS A 379 10.72 -31.20 15.58
N LYS A 380 11.56 -31.51 14.59
CA LYS A 380 12.58 -32.57 14.70
C LYS A 380 13.72 -32.18 15.66
N VAL A 381 13.96 -30.89 15.88
CA VAL A 381 15.06 -30.40 16.70
C VAL A 381 14.59 -30.17 18.14
N LYS A 382 15.11 -31.03 19.03
CA LYS A 382 14.58 -31.20 20.39
C LYS A 382 14.89 -30.03 21.34
N THR A 383 16.13 -29.52 21.35
CA THR A 383 16.56 -28.48 22.31
C THR A 383 16.57 -27.08 21.68
N VAL A 384 16.47 -26.05 22.53
CA VAL A 384 16.50 -24.64 22.10
C VAL A 384 17.85 -24.26 21.48
N GLU A 385 18.95 -24.76 22.03
CA GLU A 385 20.32 -24.48 21.56
C GLU A 385 20.61 -25.10 20.19
N GLN A 386 19.98 -26.25 19.89
CA GLN A 386 20.02 -26.84 18.57
C GLN A 386 19.10 -26.09 17.61
N ARG A 387 17.91 -25.65 18.04
CA ARG A 387 17.00 -24.83 17.22
C ARG A 387 17.64 -23.50 16.83
N ALA A 388 18.36 -22.83 17.73
CA ALA A 388 19.07 -21.58 17.44
C ALA A 388 20.11 -21.71 16.31
N LYS A 389 20.57 -22.92 16.00
CA LYS A 389 21.52 -23.22 14.92
C LYS A 389 20.85 -23.61 13.59
N ILE A 390 19.51 -23.58 13.52
CA ILE A 390 18.79 -23.82 12.25
C ILE A 390 19.07 -22.64 11.31
N PRO A 391 19.65 -22.86 10.13
CA PRO A 391 19.99 -21.77 9.23
C PRO A 391 18.76 -20.99 8.76
N GLY A 392 18.85 -19.65 8.80
CA GLY A 392 17.75 -18.73 8.47
C GLY A 392 16.75 -18.49 9.61
N LEU A 393 16.84 -19.18 10.75
CA LEU A 393 16.02 -18.90 11.93
C LEU A 393 16.74 -17.92 12.89
N PRO A 394 16.13 -16.80 13.30
CA PRO A 394 16.74 -15.91 14.30
C PRO A 394 16.89 -16.58 15.68
N GLU A 395 18.10 -16.56 16.25
CA GLU A 395 18.41 -17.22 17.54
C GLU A 395 17.44 -16.82 18.67
N LYS A 396 17.10 -15.53 18.75
CA LYS A 396 16.15 -14.94 19.72
C LYS A 396 14.71 -15.52 19.65
N ARG A 397 14.39 -16.32 18.63
CA ARG A 397 13.07 -16.97 18.43
C ARG A 397 13.09 -18.47 18.72
N ALA A 398 14.26 -19.09 18.95
CA ALA A 398 14.40 -20.55 19.04
C ALA A 398 13.64 -21.21 20.20
N ASP A 399 13.30 -20.43 21.24
CA ASP A 399 12.49 -20.83 22.39
C ASP A 399 10.98 -20.87 22.06
N VAL A 400 10.49 -19.97 21.20
CA VAL A 400 9.06 -19.78 20.92
C VAL A 400 8.60 -20.18 19.51
N ILE A 401 9.53 -20.42 18.58
CA ILE A 401 9.20 -20.68 17.16
C ILE A 401 8.38 -21.96 16.96
N VAL A 402 8.55 -22.99 17.80
CA VAL A 402 7.83 -24.26 17.67
C VAL A 402 6.33 -24.03 17.74
N ALA A 403 5.88 -23.26 18.75
CA ALA A 403 4.47 -22.94 18.90
C ALA A 403 3.92 -22.09 17.75
N GLY A 404 4.69 -21.09 17.30
CA GLY A 404 4.32 -20.23 16.19
C GLY A 404 4.24 -20.96 14.84
N ALA A 405 5.15 -21.89 14.58
CA ALA A 405 5.19 -22.67 13.35
C ALA A 405 4.05 -23.71 13.29
N VAL A 406 3.79 -24.41 14.40
CA VAL A 406 2.66 -25.35 14.51
C VAL A 406 1.33 -24.60 14.37
N LEU A 407 1.19 -23.42 15.00
CA LEU A 407 0.02 -22.57 14.83
C LEU A 407 -0.21 -22.15 13.38
N LEU A 408 0.83 -21.71 12.68
CA LEU A 408 0.72 -21.32 11.27
C LEU A 408 0.34 -22.51 10.37
N GLU A 409 0.89 -23.70 10.62
CA GLU A 409 0.55 -24.92 9.88
C GLU A 409 -0.93 -25.33 10.07
N GLU A 410 -1.42 -25.29 11.31
CA GLU A 410 -2.83 -25.58 11.62
C GLU A 410 -3.78 -24.51 11.05
N ILE A 411 -3.37 -23.24 10.99
CA ILE A 411 -4.12 -22.17 10.31
C ILE A 411 -4.19 -22.44 8.79
N PHE A 412 -3.08 -22.84 8.16
CA PHE A 412 -3.07 -23.19 6.74
C PHE A 412 -4.03 -24.35 6.43
N LEU A 413 -4.00 -25.40 7.25
CA LEU A 413 -4.88 -26.56 7.12
C LEU A 413 -6.36 -26.22 7.35
N ALA A 414 -6.66 -25.42 8.38
CA ALA A 414 -8.05 -25.07 8.73
C ALA A 414 -8.71 -24.11 7.73
N LEU A 415 -7.93 -23.21 7.12
CA LEU A 415 -8.43 -22.17 6.21
C LEU A 415 -8.17 -22.45 4.72
N GLY A 416 -7.63 -23.64 4.39
CA GLY A 416 -7.36 -24.04 3.00
C GLY A 416 -6.28 -23.22 2.30
N ILE A 417 -5.36 -22.59 3.04
CA ILE A 417 -4.33 -21.71 2.47
C ILE A 417 -3.29 -22.57 1.75
N THR A 418 -3.16 -22.41 0.43
CA THR A 418 -2.15 -23.09 -0.38
C THR A 418 -0.84 -22.30 -0.46
N LYS A 419 -0.91 -20.97 -0.29
CA LYS A 419 0.20 -20.02 -0.44
C LYS A 419 -0.07 -18.75 0.34
N MET A 420 0.96 -18.16 0.95
CA MET A 420 0.87 -16.92 1.71
C MET A 420 1.95 -15.92 1.27
N LYS A 421 1.57 -14.65 1.11
CA LYS A 421 2.52 -13.52 0.99
C LYS A 421 2.89 -12.99 2.37
N VAL A 422 4.10 -12.47 2.55
CA VAL A 422 4.54 -11.90 3.84
C VAL A 422 4.64 -10.39 3.75
N SER A 423 3.92 -9.70 4.63
CA SER A 423 3.97 -8.24 4.76
C SER A 423 5.08 -7.83 5.73
N PRO A 424 5.95 -6.86 5.36
CA PRO A 424 6.86 -6.20 6.30
C PRO A 424 6.12 -5.26 7.28
N TYR A 425 4.90 -4.86 6.96
CA TYR A 425 4.09 -3.91 7.73
C TYR A 425 2.95 -4.62 8.47
N ALA A 426 2.62 -4.10 9.65
CA ALA A 426 1.60 -4.64 10.54
C ALA A 426 0.95 -3.49 11.35
N LEU A 427 0.71 -3.70 12.64
CA LEU A 427 -0.04 -2.80 13.52
C LEU A 427 0.46 -1.35 13.51
N ARG A 428 1.78 -1.11 13.61
CA ARG A 428 2.34 0.25 13.75
C ARG A 428 2.07 1.12 12.53
N GLU A 429 2.28 0.53 11.35
CA GLU A 429 2.06 1.21 10.09
C GLU A 429 0.54 1.41 9.89
N GLY A 430 -0.28 0.49 10.41
CA GLY A 430 -1.72 0.69 10.61
C GLY A 430 -2.07 1.92 11.47
N VAL A 431 -1.45 2.09 12.64
CA VAL A 431 -1.65 3.24 13.53
C VAL A 431 -1.23 4.56 12.87
N VAL A 432 -0.14 4.57 12.09
CA VAL A 432 0.25 5.71 11.24
C VAL A 432 -0.86 6.05 10.25
N VAL A 433 -1.34 5.06 9.50
CA VAL A 433 -2.36 5.19 8.45
C VAL A 433 -3.69 5.70 9.01
N ASP A 434 -4.10 5.17 10.17
CA ASP A 434 -5.30 5.57 10.89
C ASP A 434 -5.21 7.03 11.35
N THR A 435 -4.10 7.40 11.99
CA THR A 435 -3.83 8.80 12.41
C THR A 435 -3.79 9.76 11.21
N LEU A 436 -3.27 9.32 10.06
CA LEU A 436 -3.32 10.09 8.81
C LEU A 436 -4.74 10.22 8.24
N ALA A 437 -5.57 9.18 8.35
CA ALA A 437 -6.97 9.23 7.93
C ALA A 437 -7.83 10.16 8.80
N GLU A 438 -7.56 10.22 10.12
CA GLU A 438 -8.15 11.18 11.04
C GLU A 438 -7.72 12.63 10.72
N THR A 439 -6.47 12.82 10.31
CA THR A 439 -5.87 14.16 10.08
C THR A 439 -6.13 14.71 8.67
N LEU A 440 -6.23 13.85 7.64
CA LEU A 440 -6.25 14.23 6.23
C LEU A 440 -7.54 13.76 5.53
N ALA A 441 -8.49 14.68 5.35
CA ALA A 441 -9.84 14.42 4.85
C ALA A 441 -9.96 13.68 3.49
N ASN A 442 -8.91 13.65 2.66
CA ASN A 442 -8.89 12.99 1.35
C ASN A 442 -7.93 11.79 1.27
N TYR A 443 -7.31 11.38 2.39
CA TYR A 443 -6.38 10.27 2.40
C TYR A 443 -7.10 8.93 2.16
N LYS A 444 -6.54 8.09 1.29
CA LYS A 444 -7.06 6.76 0.94
C LYS A 444 -5.97 5.71 1.15
N PRO A 445 -6.01 4.97 2.27
CA PRO A 445 -5.05 3.91 2.56
C PRO A 445 -4.91 2.90 1.42
N GLY A 446 -3.68 2.53 1.07
CA GLY A 446 -3.36 1.39 0.20
C GLY A 446 -3.68 1.53 -1.28
N VAL A 447 -4.22 2.67 -1.71
CA VAL A 447 -4.46 2.93 -3.14
C VAL A 447 -3.13 3.20 -3.84
N ASN A 448 -2.84 2.43 -4.89
CA ASN A 448 -1.69 2.62 -5.80
C ASN A 448 -0.32 2.71 -5.08
N ILE A 449 -0.08 1.84 -4.10
CA ILE A 449 1.17 1.77 -3.29
C ILE A 449 2.43 1.84 -4.15
N ARG A 450 2.48 1.06 -5.25
CA ARG A 450 3.58 1.06 -6.21
C ARG A 450 3.91 2.48 -6.69
N LYS A 451 2.92 3.18 -7.26
CA LYS A 451 3.05 4.57 -7.72
C LYS A 451 3.44 5.52 -6.57
N THR A 452 2.86 5.35 -5.39
CA THR A 452 3.20 6.12 -4.19
C THR A 452 4.66 5.94 -3.77
N SER A 453 5.18 4.71 -3.76
CA SER A 453 6.58 4.41 -3.44
C SER A 453 7.56 4.93 -4.50
N ILE A 454 7.23 4.83 -5.78
CA ILE A 454 8.02 5.44 -6.87
C ILE A 454 8.11 6.96 -6.69
N LEU A 455 6.98 7.62 -6.45
CA LEU A 455 6.93 9.07 -6.22
C LEU A 455 7.69 9.47 -4.95
N ASN A 456 7.56 8.72 -3.85
CA ASN A 456 8.31 8.96 -2.61
C ASN A 456 9.82 8.87 -2.85
N LEU A 457 10.27 7.88 -3.63
CA LEU A 457 11.69 7.72 -3.97
C LEU A 457 12.22 8.86 -4.84
N ALA A 458 11.46 9.26 -5.87
CA ALA A 458 11.84 10.37 -6.73
C ALA A 458 11.91 11.71 -5.95
N LEU A 459 10.88 12.02 -5.15
CA LEU A 459 10.83 13.21 -4.30
C LEU A 459 11.98 13.28 -3.27
N LYS A 460 12.41 12.12 -2.74
CA LYS A 460 13.52 12.04 -1.77
C LYS A 460 14.85 12.54 -2.35
N PHE A 461 15.08 12.36 -3.66
CA PHE A 461 16.33 12.74 -4.33
C PHE A 461 16.28 14.08 -5.07
N LYS A 462 15.14 14.79 -5.05
CA LYS A 462 14.98 16.18 -5.51
C LYS A 462 15.71 16.48 -6.83
N THR A 463 15.34 15.80 -7.91
CA THR A 463 16.00 15.99 -9.22
C THR A 463 15.47 17.19 -10.01
N ASP A 464 14.85 18.16 -9.33
CA ASP A 464 14.22 19.37 -9.90
C ASP A 464 13.32 19.07 -11.12
N GLN A 465 13.32 19.91 -12.15
CA GLN A 465 12.52 19.77 -13.38
C GLN A 465 12.63 18.39 -14.06
N ARG A 466 13.71 17.65 -13.81
CA ARG A 466 13.87 16.29 -14.36
C ARG A 466 12.87 15.27 -13.80
N MET A 467 12.16 15.58 -12.72
CA MET A 467 11.04 14.75 -12.29
C MET A 467 9.86 14.81 -13.27
N GLU A 468 9.61 15.97 -13.87
CA GLU A 468 8.54 16.17 -14.86
C GLU A 468 8.92 15.46 -16.17
N SER A 469 10.15 15.69 -16.66
CA SER A 469 10.74 14.96 -17.78
C SER A 469 10.74 13.43 -17.60
N ALA A 470 11.11 12.93 -16.41
CA ALA A 470 11.08 11.48 -16.14
C ALA A 470 9.66 10.90 -16.16
N GLN A 471 8.64 11.67 -15.76
CA GLN A 471 7.24 11.27 -15.85
C GLN A 471 6.72 11.33 -17.30
N HIS A 472 7.09 12.37 -18.06
CA HIS A 472 6.76 12.48 -19.48
C HIS A 472 7.39 11.33 -20.30
N SER A 473 8.70 11.10 -20.13
CA SER A 473 9.40 9.93 -20.68
C SER A 473 8.71 8.60 -20.34
N ALA A 474 8.12 8.49 -19.14
CA ALA A 474 7.39 7.30 -18.72
C ALA A 474 6.02 7.16 -19.42
N GLY A 475 5.36 8.27 -19.77
CA GLY A 475 4.18 8.30 -20.64
C GLY A 475 4.50 7.77 -22.04
N LEU A 476 5.47 8.39 -22.72
CA LEU A 476 5.95 7.96 -24.05
C LEU A 476 6.35 6.47 -24.07
N ALA A 477 6.96 5.97 -22.98
CA ALA A 477 7.32 4.56 -22.86
C ALA A 477 6.09 3.62 -22.78
N LYS A 478 4.97 4.07 -22.17
CA LYS A 478 3.71 3.32 -22.16
C LYS A 478 2.99 3.40 -23.49
N GLU A 479 2.97 4.55 -24.16
CA GLU A 479 2.40 4.73 -25.50
C GLU A 479 3.09 3.81 -26.53
N ILE A 480 4.43 3.85 -26.58
CA ILE A 480 5.21 2.97 -27.46
C ILE A 480 4.94 1.49 -27.15
N LEU A 481 4.90 1.09 -25.88
CA LEU A 481 4.62 -0.30 -25.51
C LEU A 481 3.17 -0.72 -25.87
N SER A 482 2.19 0.14 -25.60
CA SER A 482 0.78 -0.09 -25.92
C SER A 482 0.57 -0.22 -27.43
N GLY A 483 1.14 0.69 -28.22
CA GLY A 483 1.12 0.62 -29.69
C GLY A 483 1.84 -0.61 -30.26
N LEU A 484 2.89 -1.12 -29.59
CA LEU A 484 3.49 -2.40 -29.93
C LEU A 484 2.56 -3.61 -29.65
N GLN A 485 1.66 -3.50 -28.67
CA GLN A 485 0.72 -4.55 -28.27
C GLN A 485 -0.62 -4.51 -29.05
N THR A 486 -1.16 -3.34 -29.38
CA THR A 486 -2.54 -3.17 -29.88
C THR A 486 -2.74 -3.48 -31.36
N CYS A 487 -1.80 -3.11 -32.24
CA CYS A 487 -1.97 -3.14 -33.71
C CYS A 487 -2.00 -4.55 -34.36
N ARG A 488 -2.39 -5.61 -33.63
CA ARG A 488 -2.40 -7.00 -34.12
C ARG A 488 -3.66 -7.80 -33.79
N THR A 489 -4.69 -7.20 -33.21
CA THR A 489 -5.96 -7.90 -32.90
C THR A 489 -6.83 -8.24 -34.13
N GLY A 490 -6.35 -7.94 -35.35
CA GLY A 490 -7.10 -8.13 -36.61
C GLY A 490 -6.44 -9.01 -37.70
N THR A 491 -5.22 -9.53 -37.51
CA THR A 491 -4.51 -10.30 -38.55
C THR A 491 -3.94 -11.63 -38.02
N ASN A 492 -4.09 -12.71 -38.80
CA ASN A 492 -3.74 -14.08 -38.40
C ASN A 492 -2.22 -14.40 -38.47
N GLU A 493 -1.35 -13.42 -38.70
CA GLU A 493 0.09 -13.64 -38.87
C GLU A 493 0.87 -13.36 -37.58
N CYS A 494 0.94 -14.37 -36.71
CA CYS A 494 1.75 -14.35 -35.49
C CYS A 494 3.27 -14.41 -35.80
N VAL A 495 3.88 -13.26 -36.15
CA VAL A 495 5.33 -13.10 -36.04
C VAL A 495 5.71 -13.20 -34.56
N SER A 496 6.70 -14.05 -34.23
CA SER A 496 7.18 -14.32 -32.86
C SER A 496 7.90 -13.12 -32.24
N ASP A 497 7.09 -12.16 -31.78
CA ASP A 497 7.53 -10.85 -31.32
C ASP A 497 7.69 -10.81 -29.78
N VAL A 498 8.77 -10.20 -29.31
CA VAL A 498 9.09 -10.09 -27.88
C VAL A 498 8.10 -9.18 -27.15
N ALA A 499 7.41 -8.28 -27.88
CA ALA A 499 6.33 -7.46 -27.35
C ALA A 499 5.20 -8.28 -26.70
N LEU A 500 4.88 -9.47 -27.24
CA LEU A 500 3.83 -10.35 -26.70
C LEU A 500 4.21 -11.05 -25.38
N LEU A 501 5.49 -11.00 -24.99
CA LEU A 501 5.93 -11.49 -23.67
C LEU A 501 5.68 -10.47 -22.56
N LEU A 502 5.44 -9.20 -22.92
CA LEU A 502 5.22 -8.10 -21.98
C LEU A 502 3.74 -8.02 -21.63
N ASN A 503 3.43 -8.11 -20.33
CA ASN A 503 2.09 -7.96 -19.78
C ASN A 503 1.94 -6.60 -19.06
N ASP A 504 0.74 -6.31 -18.55
CA ASP A 504 0.44 -5.05 -17.84
C ASP A 504 1.40 -4.78 -16.67
N GLY A 505 1.85 -5.85 -15.98
CA GLY A 505 2.84 -5.75 -14.90
C GLY A 505 4.23 -5.35 -15.40
N ASP A 506 4.63 -5.78 -16.59
CA ASP A 506 5.87 -5.31 -17.24
C ASP A 506 5.73 -3.84 -17.69
N ALA A 507 4.54 -3.42 -18.15
CA ALA A 507 4.26 -2.02 -18.49
C ALA A 507 4.35 -1.10 -17.26
N ASP A 508 3.85 -1.55 -16.11
CA ASP A 508 4.01 -0.85 -14.82
C ASP A 508 5.47 -0.77 -14.35
N LEU A 509 6.26 -1.84 -14.58
CA LEU A 509 7.71 -1.82 -14.29
C LEU A 509 8.46 -0.86 -15.22
N LEU A 510 8.05 -0.76 -16.49
CA LEU A 510 8.61 0.19 -17.45
C LEU A 510 8.29 1.65 -17.07
N GLU A 511 7.04 1.99 -16.73
CA GLU A 511 6.66 3.33 -16.23
C GLU A 511 7.47 3.70 -14.98
N ALA A 512 7.55 2.77 -14.02
CA ALA A 512 8.23 2.96 -12.76
C ALA A 512 9.75 3.15 -12.91
N ALA A 513 10.40 2.32 -13.74
CA ALA A 513 11.84 2.46 -14.00
C ALA A 513 12.18 3.75 -14.74
N THR A 514 11.30 4.18 -15.65
CA THR A 514 11.46 5.43 -16.41
C THR A 514 11.27 6.65 -15.51
N SER A 515 10.26 6.62 -14.64
CA SER A 515 10.05 7.64 -13.59
C SER A 515 11.25 7.82 -12.64
N LEU A 516 12.09 6.78 -12.48
CA LEU A 516 13.26 6.79 -11.59
C LEU A 516 14.61 6.92 -12.30
N HIS A 517 14.66 6.98 -13.63
CA HIS A 517 15.92 6.83 -14.36
C HIS A 517 16.95 7.92 -14.02
N TYR A 518 16.50 9.11 -13.61
CA TYR A 518 17.31 10.25 -13.21
C TYR A 518 17.76 10.29 -11.74
N VAL A 519 17.26 9.45 -10.82
CA VAL A 519 17.55 9.60 -9.36
C VAL A 519 19.06 9.55 -9.02
N GLY A 520 19.85 8.83 -9.81
CA GLY A 520 21.31 8.77 -9.66
C GLY A 520 22.06 10.09 -9.91
N MET A 521 21.41 11.10 -10.52
CA MET A 521 22.02 12.41 -10.76
C MET A 521 22.28 13.18 -9.47
N PHE A 522 21.50 12.92 -8.42
CA PHE A 522 21.74 13.42 -7.06
C PHE A 522 23.14 13.05 -6.53
N ILE A 523 23.69 11.90 -6.95
CA ILE A 523 25.07 11.50 -6.61
C ILE A 523 26.06 12.14 -7.58
N ASN A 524 25.90 11.91 -8.89
CA ASN A 524 26.78 12.49 -9.90
C ASN A 524 26.17 12.42 -11.30
N HIS A 525 26.31 13.49 -12.09
CA HIS A 525 25.97 13.53 -13.50
C HIS A 525 26.79 12.53 -14.35
N LYS A 526 28.04 12.27 -13.98
CA LYS A 526 28.92 11.29 -14.63
C LYS A 526 28.51 9.87 -14.24
N SER A 527 27.92 9.16 -15.20
CA SER A 527 27.46 7.78 -15.03
C SER A 527 26.25 7.60 -14.11
N TYR A 528 25.35 8.61 -14.03
CA TYR A 528 24.17 8.55 -13.18
C TYR A 528 23.33 7.27 -13.32
N HIS A 529 23.22 6.67 -14.51
CA HIS A 529 22.57 5.35 -14.70
C HIS A 529 23.10 4.23 -13.77
N LYS A 530 24.38 4.26 -13.39
CA LYS A 530 24.95 3.35 -12.36
C LYS A 530 24.54 3.74 -10.93
N HIS A 531 24.38 5.03 -10.68
CA HIS A 531 23.90 5.57 -9.41
C HIS A 531 22.40 5.34 -9.23
N SER A 532 21.58 5.47 -10.28
CA SER A 532 20.14 5.13 -10.29
C SER A 532 19.96 3.65 -10.00
N TYR A 533 20.70 2.77 -10.70
CA TYR A 533 20.77 1.34 -10.38
C TYR A 533 21.05 1.08 -8.88
N TYR A 534 22.09 1.69 -8.34
CA TYR A 534 22.45 1.53 -6.92
C TYR A 534 21.37 2.05 -5.97
N LEU A 535 20.81 3.24 -6.23
CA LEU A 535 19.79 3.87 -5.38
C LEU A 535 18.45 3.12 -5.40
N ILE A 536 18.08 2.52 -6.53
CA ILE A 536 16.86 1.71 -6.69
C ILE A 536 17.05 0.32 -6.04
N LYS A 537 18.13 -0.38 -6.40
CA LYS A 537 18.41 -1.75 -5.93
C LYS A 537 18.57 -1.86 -4.41
N ASN A 538 19.14 -0.82 -3.78
CA ASN A 538 19.37 -0.80 -2.33
C ASN A 538 18.31 0.04 -1.59
N ASN A 539 17.11 0.21 -2.17
CA ASN A 539 16.03 0.93 -1.51
C ASN A 539 15.09 0.01 -0.72
N GLU A 540 15.01 0.24 0.59
CA GLU A 540 14.13 -0.51 1.49
C GLU A 540 12.65 -0.05 1.46
N HIS A 541 12.28 0.92 0.63
CA HIS A 541 10.97 1.58 0.64
C HIS A 541 10.24 1.57 -0.72
N LEU A 542 10.69 0.73 -1.66
CA LEU A 542 9.95 0.38 -2.87
C LEU A 542 8.83 -0.63 -2.55
N LEU A 543 7.88 -0.20 -1.72
CA LEU A 543 6.72 -0.99 -1.31
C LEU A 543 5.86 -1.35 -2.52
N GLY A 544 5.17 -2.48 -2.42
CA GLY A 544 4.38 -3.04 -3.52
C GLY A 544 5.20 -3.78 -4.59
N TYR A 545 6.54 -3.73 -4.55
CA TYR A 545 7.43 -4.46 -5.47
C TYR A 545 8.13 -5.63 -4.79
N SER A 546 8.33 -6.72 -5.52
CA SER A 546 9.11 -7.87 -5.08
C SER A 546 10.62 -7.65 -5.26
N PRO A 547 11.50 -8.43 -4.61
CA PRO A 547 12.95 -8.33 -4.81
C PRO A 547 13.38 -8.52 -6.27
N LEU A 548 12.68 -9.39 -7.02
CA LEU A 548 12.92 -9.59 -8.44
C LEU A 548 12.48 -8.38 -9.27
N GLU A 549 11.32 -7.78 -8.93
CA GLU A 549 10.84 -6.56 -9.58
C GLU A 549 11.77 -5.36 -9.32
N ILE A 550 12.28 -5.20 -8.10
CA ILE A 550 13.27 -4.15 -7.75
C ILE A 550 14.57 -4.32 -8.57
N GLU A 551 15.05 -5.56 -8.75
CA GLU A 551 16.19 -5.84 -9.61
C GLU A 551 15.92 -5.46 -11.08
N ILE A 552 14.72 -5.77 -11.60
CA ILE A 552 14.28 -5.38 -12.95
C ILE A 552 14.26 -3.84 -13.09
N LEU A 553 13.61 -3.13 -12.14
CA LEU A 553 13.55 -1.66 -12.13
C LEU A 553 14.96 -1.04 -12.14
N ALA A 554 15.85 -1.56 -11.29
CA ALA A 554 17.22 -1.10 -11.20
C ALA A 554 17.97 -1.35 -12.52
N LEU A 555 17.85 -2.54 -13.13
CA LEU A 555 18.52 -2.89 -14.38
C LEU A 555 17.98 -2.10 -15.58
N LEU A 556 16.70 -1.76 -15.63
CA LEU A 556 16.16 -0.83 -16.63
C LEU A 556 16.80 0.56 -16.48
N ALA A 557 16.77 1.14 -15.26
CA ALA A 557 17.48 2.39 -14.96
C ALA A 557 19.00 2.30 -15.18
N ARG A 558 19.60 1.10 -15.15
CA ARG A 558 21.03 0.84 -15.43
C ARG A 558 21.36 0.89 -16.92
N TYR A 559 20.44 0.48 -17.78
CA TYR A 559 20.67 0.25 -19.22
C TYR A 559 19.92 1.21 -20.15
N HIS A 560 19.08 2.12 -19.62
CA HIS A 560 18.43 3.21 -20.37
C HIS A 560 19.40 4.09 -21.19
N ARG A 561 20.71 3.99 -20.97
CA ARG A 561 21.72 4.65 -21.81
C ARG A 561 23.07 3.93 -21.80
N LYS A 562 23.88 4.19 -22.82
CA LYS A 562 25.21 3.59 -23.03
C LYS A 562 25.12 2.07 -23.19
N LYS A 563 25.71 1.28 -22.29
CA LYS A 563 25.75 -0.20 -22.38
C LYS A 563 24.34 -0.78 -22.39
N VAL A 564 24.08 -1.73 -23.30
CA VAL A 564 22.84 -2.53 -23.35
C VAL A 564 22.94 -3.81 -22.49
N PRO A 565 21.82 -4.44 -22.09
CA PRO A 565 21.83 -5.67 -21.30
C PRO A 565 22.60 -6.81 -22.02
N SER A 566 23.44 -7.53 -21.28
CA SER A 566 24.38 -8.52 -21.85
C SER A 566 24.74 -9.59 -20.84
N GLN A 567 24.97 -10.83 -21.30
CA GLN A 567 25.42 -11.96 -20.45
C GLN A 567 26.80 -11.74 -19.80
N LYS A 568 27.53 -10.71 -20.20
CA LYS A 568 28.77 -10.28 -19.54
C LYS A 568 28.54 -9.43 -18.28
N ASP A 569 27.29 -9.14 -17.91
CA ASP A 569 26.93 -8.41 -16.70
C ASP A 569 26.29 -9.39 -15.70
N GLU A 570 26.93 -9.57 -14.54
CA GLU A 570 26.62 -10.65 -13.60
C GLU A 570 25.19 -10.55 -13.02
N ASP A 571 24.77 -9.33 -12.67
CA ASP A 571 23.44 -9.05 -12.13
C ASP A 571 22.32 -9.36 -13.15
N PHE A 572 22.56 -9.09 -14.43
CA PHE A 572 21.61 -9.42 -15.50
C PHE A 572 21.61 -10.92 -15.84
N ALA A 573 22.77 -11.56 -15.85
CA ALA A 573 22.90 -12.99 -16.17
C ALA A 573 22.25 -13.91 -15.11
N LYS A 574 22.10 -13.43 -13.86
CA LYS A 574 21.39 -14.13 -12.78
C LYS A 574 19.88 -14.22 -12.96
N LEU A 575 19.28 -13.34 -13.78
CA LEU A 575 17.84 -13.36 -14.02
C LEU A 575 17.42 -14.60 -14.83
N PRO A 576 16.22 -15.17 -14.60
CA PRO A 576 15.67 -16.24 -15.45
C PRO A 576 15.60 -15.81 -16.93
N GLU A 577 15.79 -16.75 -17.86
CA GLU A 577 15.92 -16.41 -19.30
C GLU A 577 14.70 -15.63 -19.85
N GLU A 578 13.49 -15.99 -19.43
CA GLU A 578 12.27 -15.25 -19.80
C GLU A 578 12.26 -13.81 -19.27
N VAL A 579 12.71 -13.61 -18.02
CA VAL A 579 12.86 -12.26 -17.45
C VAL A 579 13.94 -11.48 -18.21
N GLN A 580 15.04 -12.12 -18.62
CA GLN A 580 16.06 -11.47 -19.45
C GLN A 580 15.53 -11.06 -20.83
N LYS A 581 14.58 -11.79 -21.43
CA LYS A 581 13.91 -11.40 -22.69
C LYS A 581 13.07 -10.14 -22.46
N LYS A 582 12.22 -10.14 -21.42
CA LYS A 582 11.39 -8.98 -21.01
C LYS A 582 12.23 -7.73 -20.74
N VAL A 583 13.30 -7.84 -19.93
CA VAL A 583 14.21 -6.72 -19.61
C VAL A 583 14.86 -6.13 -20.87
N ARG A 584 15.23 -6.95 -21.87
CA ARG A 584 15.78 -6.43 -23.14
C ARG A 584 14.73 -5.63 -23.93
N ALA A 585 13.49 -6.10 -24.02
CA ALA A 585 12.42 -5.41 -24.73
C ALA A 585 12.00 -4.11 -24.03
N MET A 586 11.75 -4.15 -22.71
CA MET A 586 11.49 -2.94 -21.92
C MET A 586 12.65 -1.94 -22.02
N CYS A 587 13.91 -2.41 -21.99
CA CYS A 587 15.07 -1.54 -22.17
C CYS A 587 15.14 -0.91 -23.57
N ALA A 588 14.69 -1.60 -24.62
CA ALA A 588 14.64 -1.03 -25.96
C ALA A 588 13.61 0.10 -26.06
N VAL A 589 12.39 -0.12 -25.55
CA VAL A 589 11.33 0.90 -25.48
C VAL A 589 11.76 2.10 -24.64
N MET A 590 12.26 1.85 -23.42
CA MET A 590 12.74 2.89 -22.49
C MET A 590 13.81 3.79 -23.11
N ARG A 591 14.73 3.22 -23.90
CA ARG A 591 15.82 3.97 -24.55
C ARG A 591 15.30 4.91 -25.63
N VAL A 592 14.31 4.49 -26.41
CA VAL A 592 13.65 5.35 -27.40
C VAL A 592 12.87 6.45 -26.67
N ALA A 593 12.03 6.11 -25.70
CA ALA A 593 11.22 7.08 -24.95
C ALA A 593 12.06 8.16 -24.24
N VAL A 594 13.14 7.79 -23.54
CA VAL A 594 14.05 8.75 -22.89
C VAL A 594 14.86 9.57 -23.92
N ALA A 595 15.09 9.05 -25.12
CA ALA A 595 15.73 9.82 -26.19
C ALA A 595 14.77 10.84 -26.85
N LEU A 596 13.46 10.58 -26.83
CA LEU A 596 12.41 11.49 -27.29
C LEU A 596 12.14 12.67 -26.33
N ASP A 597 12.62 12.63 -25.09
CA ASP A 597 12.61 13.79 -24.16
C ASP A 597 14.04 14.24 -23.79
N ARG A 598 14.95 14.20 -24.76
CA ARG A 598 16.37 14.47 -24.55
C ARG A 598 16.70 15.83 -23.95
N CYS A 599 15.88 16.85 -24.21
CA CYS A 599 16.09 18.21 -23.73
C CYS A 599 15.54 18.47 -22.31
N ASP A 600 15.02 17.46 -21.61
CA ASP A 600 14.29 17.63 -20.34
C ASP A 600 13.14 18.67 -20.47
N SER A 601 12.46 18.72 -21.63
CA SER A 601 11.57 19.85 -22.01
C SER A 601 10.14 19.46 -22.41
N SER A 602 9.86 18.17 -22.58
CA SER A 602 8.58 17.65 -23.07
C SER A 602 8.16 18.32 -24.38
N ALA A 603 9.06 18.25 -25.37
CA ALA A 603 8.86 18.86 -26.69
C ALA A 603 7.96 18.01 -27.62
N ILE A 604 7.88 16.70 -27.35
CA ILE A 604 6.92 15.77 -27.95
C ILE A 604 5.72 15.69 -26.99
N ASP A 605 4.52 15.46 -27.51
CA ASP A 605 3.28 15.31 -26.74
C ASP A 605 2.86 13.83 -26.66
N ASP A 606 2.83 13.14 -27.81
CA ASP A 606 2.38 11.73 -27.98
C ASP A 606 3.26 10.99 -29.01
N VAL A 607 3.24 9.65 -28.98
CA VAL A 607 3.92 8.75 -29.93
C VAL A 607 3.00 7.62 -30.38
N HIS A 608 2.51 7.71 -31.62
CA HIS A 608 1.72 6.66 -32.25
C HIS A 608 2.62 5.61 -32.91
N VAL A 609 2.31 4.34 -32.70
CA VAL A 609 3.05 3.21 -33.28
C VAL A 609 2.22 2.55 -34.37
N PHE A 610 2.68 2.64 -35.62
CA PHE A 610 2.09 1.93 -36.75
C PHE A 610 2.92 0.69 -37.09
N GLN A 611 2.25 -0.41 -37.43
CA GLN A 611 2.89 -1.72 -37.55
C GLN A 611 2.58 -2.40 -38.89
N GLN A 612 3.63 -2.72 -39.66
CA GLN A 612 3.58 -3.59 -40.83
C GLN A 612 4.42 -4.85 -40.60
N THR A 613 4.24 -5.91 -41.39
CA THR A 613 4.88 -7.23 -41.17
C THR A 613 6.40 -7.14 -40.94
N GLU A 614 7.08 -6.31 -41.73
CA GLU A 614 8.55 -6.15 -41.71
C GLU A 614 9.04 -4.83 -41.04
N SER A 615 8.13 -3.94 -40.63
CA SER A 615 8.49 -2.61 -40.14
C SER A 615 7.60 -2.06 -39.02
N ILE A 616 8.17 -1.14 -38.24
CA ILE A 616 7.52 -0.38 -37.17
C ILE A 616 7.78 1.11 -37.44
N LEU A 617 6.72 1.89 -37.53
CA LEU A 617 6.79 3.34 -37.70
C LEU A 617 6.36 4.01 -36.40
N LEU A 618 7.21 4.90 -35.88
CA LEU A 618 6.92 5.75 -34.73
C LEU A 618 6.61 7.16 -35.25
N ALA A 619 5.34 7.55 -35.20
CA ALA A 619 4.90 8.90 -35.52
C ALA A 619 4.90 9.73 -34.23
N VAL A 620 5.78 10.73 -34.14
CA VAL A 620 5.88 11.60 -32.96
C VAL A 620 5.13 12.90 -33.21
N VAL A 621 4.31 13.30 -32.24
CA VAL A 621 3.51 14.52 -32.29
C VAL A 621 4.23 15.61 -31.50
N PRO A 622 4.65 16.74 -32.10
CA PRO A 622 5.25 17.84 -31.35
C PRO A 622 4.23 18.56 -30.47
N ALA A 623 4.58 18.83 -29.21
CA ALA A 623 3.76 19.67 -28.36
C ALA A 623 3.69 21.11 -28.90
N ILE A 624 2.53 21.74 -28.75
CA ILE A 624 2.32 23.14 -29.17
C ILE A 624 2.92 24.09 -28.12
N ASP A 625 3.74 25.04 -28.55
CA ASP A 625 4.20 26.13 -27.71
C ASP A 625 3.03 27.09 -27.38
N PRO A 626 2.63 27.22 -26.10
CA PRO A 626 1.48 28.05 -25.71
C PRO A 626 1.69 29.55 -25.92
N THR A 627 2.94 29.99 -26.17
CA THR A 627 3.26 31.41 -26.42
C THR A 627 3.22 31.78 -27.90
N THR A 628 3.57 30.85 -28.80
CA THR A 628 3.61 31.10 -30.25
C THR A 628 2.51 30.40 -31.05
N GLY A 629 1.82 29.43 -30.44
CA GLY A 629 0.77 28.62 -31.09
C GLY A 629 1.30 27.67 -32.17
N LYS A 630 2.60 27.37 -32.16
CA LYS A 630 3.27 26.51 -33.15
C LYS A 630 3.78 25.22 -32.52
N ALA A 631 3.87 24.16 -33.32
CA ALA A 631 4.63 22.96 -32.99
C ALA A 631 6.07 23.31 -32.57
N ARG A 632 6.54 22.71 -31.47
CA ARG A 632 7.94 22.81 -31.04
C ARG A 632 8.87 22.11 -32.04
N ASP A 633 10.12 22.57 -32.11
CA ASP A 633 11.16 21.85 -32.84
C ASP A 633 11.58 20.61 -32.03
N VAL A 634 11.39 19.43 -32.63
CA VAL A 634 11.71 18.11 -32.07
C VAL A 634 12.88 17.43 -32.79
N SER A 635 13.64 18.19 -33.60
CA SER A 635 14.72 17.65 -34.44
C SER A 635 15.82 16.94 -33.64
N LEU A 636 16.10 17.40 -32.40
CA LEU A 636 17.15 16.82 -31.56
C LEU A 636 16.70 15.54 -30.86
N GLU A 637 15.43 15.48 -30.47
CA GLU A 637 14.71 14.35 -29.89
C GLU A 637 14.61 13.21 -30.92
N VAL A 638 14.13 13.51 -32.13
CA VAL A 638 14.07 12.55 -33.25
C VAL A 638 15.47 12.03 -33.60
N TRP A 639 16.46 12.92 -33.76
CA TRP A 639 17.85 12.52 -34.01
C TRP A 639 18.42 11.61 -32.92
N ALA A 640 18.09 11.88 -31.65
CA ALA A 640 18.56 11.06 -30.54
C ALA A 640 17.87 9.68 -30.50
N ALA A 641 16.57 9.62 -30.74
CA ALA A 641 15.82 8.37 -30.77
C ALA A 641 16.22 7.50 -31.97
N GLN A 642 16.53 8.09 -33.13
CA GLN A 642 17.10 7.38 -34.28
C GLN A 642 18.39 6.61 -33.94
N HIS A 643 19.23 7.12 -33.03
CA HIS A 643 20.44 6.42 -32.59
C HIS A 643 20.17 5.18 -31.72
N GLU A 644 18.97 5.03 -31.18
CA GLU A 644 18.56 3.88 -30.36
C GLU A 644 17.81 2.81 -31.17
N LEU A 645 17.32 3.15 -32.37
CA LEU A 645 16.65 2.22 -33.28
C LEU A 645 17.46 0.94 -33.58
N PRO A 646 18.78 0.95 -33.85
CA PRO A 646 19.51 -0.29 -34.13
C PRO A 646 19.50 -1.32 -32.99
N TYR A 647 19.27 -0.89 -31.74
CA TYR A 647 19.04 -1.80 -30.63
C TYR A 647 17.58 -2.27 -30.58
N PHE A 648 16.63 -1.36 -30.84
CA PHE A 648 15.20 -1.66 -30.92
C PHE A 648 14.89 -2.69 -32.02
N GLU A 649 15.33 -2.44 -33.26
CA GLU A 649 15.22 -3.35 -34.40
C GLU A 649 15.81 -4.74 -34.10
N LYS A 650 16.93 -4.80 -33.36
CA LYS A 650 17.56 -6.07 -32.98
C LYS A 650 16.71 -6.89 -31.99
N ILE A 651 15.90 -6.24 -31.15
CA ILE A 651 15.03 -6.93 -30.19
C ILE A 651 13.69 -7.32 -30.81
N PHE A 652 13.04 -6.40 -31.52
CA PHE A 652 11.73 -6.61 -32.16
C PHE A 652 11.82 -7.26 -33.57
N LYS A 653 13.04 -7.43 -34.11
CA LYS A 653 13.37 -8.07 -35.40
C LYS A 653 12.67 -7.46 -36.62
N ARG A 654 12.32 -6.19 -36.56
CA ARG A 654 11.61 -5.43 -37.62
C ARG A 654 12.31 -4.10 -37.84
N ARG A 655 12.34 -3.62 -39.08
CA ARG A 655 12.95 -2.31 -39.40
C ARG A 655 12.16 -1.19 -38.76
N SER A 656 12.83 -0.17 -38.23
CA SER A 656 12.16 0.88 -37.46
C SER A 656 12.48 2.26 -38.02
N SER A 657 11.48 3.14 -38.12
CA SER A 657 11.64 4.52 -38.55
C SER A 657 10.83 5.48 -37.66
N ILE A 658 11.30 6.71 -37.55
CA ILE A 658 10.62 7.79 -36.82
C ILE A 658 10.26 8.89 -37.82
N ILE A 659 9.01 9.35 -37.77
CA ILE A 659 8.54 10.54 -38.50
C ILE A 659 7.94 11.54 -37.51
N VAL A 660 7.94 12.81 -37.87
CA VAL A 660 7.14 13.84 -37.20
C VAL A 660 5.80 13.91 -37.92
N ALA A 661 4.70 13.95 -37.17
CA ALA A 661 3.33 13.93 -37.71
C ALA A 661 2.46 14.99 -37.02
N ASP A 662 1.48 15.53 -37.74
CA ASP A 662 0.35 16.28 -37.18
C ASP A 662 -0.97 15.46 -37.16
N GLU A 663 -2.07 16.04 -36.67
CA GLU A 663 -3.38 15.35 -36.59
C GLU A 663 -3.86 14.81 -37.95
N HIS A 664 -3.57 15.51 -39.07
CA HIS A 664 -3.98 15.08 -40.41
C HIS A 664 -3.09 13.94 -40.93
N ASP A 665 -1.79 13.97 -40.62
CA ASP A 665 -0.88 12.86 -40.94
C ASP A 665 -1.31 11.58 -40.22
N LEU A 666 -1.78 11.69 -38.97
CA LEU A 666 -2.28 10.55 -38.19
C LEU A 666 -3.58 9.97 -38.77
N GLU A 667 -4.54 10.82 -39.15
CA GLU A 667 -5.75 10.36 -39.85
C GLU A 667 -5.43 9.68 -41.18
N ALA A 668 -4.43 10.17 -41.92
CA ALA A 668 -3.97 9.54 -43.16
C ALA A 668 -3.33 8.17 -42.91
N LEU A 669 -2.53 8.02 -41.85
CA LEU A 669 -1.84 6.77 -41.47
C LEU A 669 -2.77 5.69 -40.88
N ASP A 670 -3.96 6.08 -40.40
CA ASP A 670 -5.00 5.16 -39.91
C ASP A 670 -6.01 4.76 -41.00
N THR A 671 -6.28 5.67 -41.97
CA THR A 671 -7.24 5.42 -43.06
C THR A 671 -6.60 4.74 -44.27
N ASP A 672 -5.42 5.17 -44.68
CA ASP A 672 -4.57 4.40 -45.57
C ASP A 672 -3.62 3.53 -44.70
N ALA A 673 -3.63 2.22 -44.96
CA ALA A 673 -2.50 1.37 -44.64
C ALA A 673 -1.76 1.03 -45.96
N PRO A 674 -0.92 1.93 -46.52
CA PRO A 674 -0.44 1.75 -47.86
C PRO A 674 1.04 1.34 -47.86
N SER A 675 1.37 0.51 -48.83
CA SER A 675 2.74 0.34 -49.30
C SER A 675 3.22 1.62 -50.01
N VAL A 676 3.64 2.65 -49.27
CA VAL A 676 4.25 3.86 -49.84
C VAL A 676 5.59 4.15 -49.18
N SER A 677 6.65 4.11 -49.99
CA SER A 677 7.94 4.67 -49.66
C SER A 677 7.84 6.19 -49.59
N LEU A 678 7.84 6.75 -48.38
CA LEU A 678 8.07 8.18 -48.17
C LEU A 678 9.58 8.44 -48.11
N SER A 679 9.99 9.59 -48.65
CA SER A 679 11.38 9.89 -49.02
C SER A 679 12.32 10.13 -47.84
N SER A 680 13.60 9.83 -48.09
CA SER A 680 14.78 9.99 -47.20
C SER A 680 14.94 11.36 -46.55
#